data_AF-A0A8T5S388-F1
#
_entry.id   AF-A0A8T5S388-F1
#
_cell.length_a   1.000
_cell.length_b   1.000
_cell.length_c   1.000
_cell.angle_alpha   90.00
_cell.angle_beta   90.00
_cell.angle_gamma   90.00
#
_symmetry.space_group_name_H-M   'P 1'
#
loop_
_entity.id
_entity.type
_entity.pdbx_description
1 polymer ?
#
loop_
_entity_poly.entity_id
_entity_poly.type
_entity_poly.pdbx_seq_one_letter_code
_entity_poly.pdbx_strand_id
1 'polypeptide(L)'
;MKPSVLKKLNLIIEEANSLKNRSKFQKAIDKFEQALNFINIKVDELSDKKIEIANIRNAMNQTYSVEINNFIQESIRLTAQKEYNQARTNFQTALKICEKIDDEDLKEAEKSEINELISEIDIQELLIKGIRLREEEKKLDESIAIFNKGLTIAEKIQDSDGKKENIFKINEEIKKSYESQFKHILQQGTVLKQNGRFEEAIRLFEEAKDYIEEFFPSDTKKTEIVNIKNLANEIYLNQIKSIVEKANELLEQGSTEKGIAELKNALVIADKMYESELKKLEISLMAEMLNPIYIERINPILAQGIEITKKENFGEIISLINQAVDVFDKALAIAKTMIESERKELEIKKISDLINQACLPGINNVKDKAMQIIGQQKYEEAINEVYNALSLAKRMTFPEEENAELEDLKNLVNKIYSVEIKKVINEGKELAENKDFEKAIEIFNEALNQTNKMYLTQEMEKQVNMIKSLIYDAEVGLLIGKGYLTEEQKEKEKEIEKLIKRLEYAQSIGDENRRVEEMNKIKKSIDEIHSEEIKLLIEQGNQLASKKAYEEAFNFYEKALKVNELMEEPDIKNKDLVKDSYKRELINKAKMEIEGKQYDVAIENGKKSVELDEKFVEGYYYISVAYNYKKKYDATIENLQKALSYDKKHIESWNLIGLAYEAKKDYDTALENLRKAIEIDPSYSTGWFNIGNVYKQIKEFDKAIENYSKAIEITPDNAKAWFFMGSTYFDKKDYHNAIQNIEKAIKLDPNLAEDINPLIKDMKNTIDKLQEVLDLSFISR
;
A
#
# COMPACT_ATOMS: atom_id res chain seq x y z
N MET A 1 -80.41 -9.04 -4.47
CA MET A 1 -81.18 -8.40 -3.36
C MET A 1 -82.63 -8.05 -3.74
N LYS A 2 -83.63 -8.27 -2.86
CA LYS A 2 -85.05 -7.88 -3.09
C LYS A 2 -85.23 -6.34 -3.07
N PRO A 3 -86.03 -5.74 -3.97
CA PRO A 3 -86.24 -4.29 -4.03
C PRO A 3 -86.74 -3.63 -2.73
N SER A 4 -87.56 -4.36 -1.95
CA SER A 4 -88.09 -3.88 -0.67
C SER A 4 -87.03 -3.78 0.44
N VAL A 5 -86.03 -4.66 0.42
CA VAL A 5 -84.89 -4.64 1.36
C VAL A 5 -83.95 -3.49 0.99
N LEU A 6 -83.65 -3.33 -0.30
CA LEU A 6 -82.83 -2.24 -0.81
C LEU A 6 -83.44 -0.86 -0.50
N LYS A 7 -84.74 -0.68 -0.70
CA LYS A 7 -85.44 0.58 -0.37
C LYS A 7 -85.32 0.95 1.11
N LYS A 8 -85.44 -0.04 2.02
CA LYS A 8 -85.34 0.21 3.46
C LYS A 8 -83.90 0.48 3.90
N LEU A 9 -82.93 -0.20 3.30
CA LEU A 9 -81.51 0.07 3.51
C LEU A 9 -81.16 1.50 3.09
N ASN A 10 -81.58 1.92 1.90
CA ASN A 10 -81.33 3.28 1.39
C ASN A 10 -81.91 4.36 2.30
N LEU A 11 -83.09 4.15 2.89
CA LEU A 11 -83.68 5.08 3.86
C LEU A 11 -82.80 5.25 5.12
N ILE A 12 -82.23 4.15 5.65
CA ILE A 12 -81.33 4.21 6.82
C ILE A 12 -80.05 4.96 6.45
N ILE A 13 -79.50 4.70 5.26
CA ILE A 13 -78.29 5.36 4.75
C ILE A 13 -78.53 6.86 4.48
N GLU A 14 -79.68 7.22 3.90
CA GLU A 14 -80.07 8.63 3.70
C GLU A 14 -80.20 9.39 5.03
N GLU A 15 -80.78 8.75 6.05
CA GLU A 15 -80.87 9.33 7.39
C GLU A 15 -79.48 9.52 8.02
N ALA A 16 -78.59 8.53 7.89
CA ALA A 16 -77.20 8.61 8.35
C ALA A 16 -76.45 9.77 7.65
N ASN A 17 -76.55 9.88 6.33
CA ASN A 17 -75.95 10.97 5.56
C ASN A 17 -76.53 12.35 5.92
N SER A 18 -77.83 12.45 6.20
CA SER A 18 -78.45 13.68 6.69
C SER A 18 -77.89 14.11 8.05
N LEU A 19 -77.64 13.16 8.95
CA LEU A 19 -77.03 13.42 10.25
C LEU A 19 -75.56 13.83 10.13
N LYS A 20 -74.80 13.19 9.25
CA LYS A 20 -73.42 13.57 8.89
C LYS A 20 -73.37 15.03 8.41
N ASN A 21 -74.23 15.41 7.46
CA ASN A 21 -74.27 16.77 6.90
C ASN A 21 -74.68 17.84 7.92
N ARG A 22 -75.28 17.45 9.05
CA ARG A 22 -75.62 18.33 10.18
C ARG A 22 -74.57 18.29 11.30
N SER A 23 -73.39 17.74 11.02
CA SER A 23 -72.28 17.55 11.98
C SER A 23 -72.65 16.74 13.22
N LYS A 24 -73.65 15.85 13.11
CA LYS A 24 -74.05 14.92 14.18
C LYS A 24 -73.37 13.56 13.97
N PHE A 25 -72.04 13.54 13.99
CA PHE A 25 -71.21 12.42 13.54
C PHE A 25 -71.50 11.10 14.27
N GLN A 26 -71.48 11.09 15.61
CA GLN A 26 -71.79 9.87 16.37
C GLN A 26 -73.18 9.29 16.04
N LYS A 27 -74.20 10.16 15.88
CA LYS A 27 -75.55 9.72 15.51
C LYS A 27 -75.62 9.19 14.08
N ALA A 28 -74.78 9.70 13.17
CA ALA A 28 -74.65 9.18 11.82
C ALA A 28 -73.98 7.79 11.83
N ILE A 29 -72.92 7.61 12.63
CA ILE A 29 -72.26 6.31 12.85
C ILE A 29 -73.24 5.29 13.42
N ASP A 30 -74.00 5.62 14.47
CA ASP A 30 -75.01 4.72 15.05
C ASP A 30 -76.04 4.26 14.00
N LYS A 31 -76.36 5.11 13.01
CA LYS A 31 -77.26 4.78 11.89
C LYS A 31 -76.60 3.90 10.83
N PHE A 32 -75.33 4.10 10.53
CA PHE A 32 -74.57 3.19 9.67
C PHE A 32 -74.39 1.80 10.31
N GLU A 33 -74.16 1.72 11.62
CA GLU A 33 -74.14 0.45 12.35
C GLU A 33 -75.50 -0.27 12.30
N GLN A 34 -76.60 0.49 12.42
CA GLN A 34 -77.95 -0.04 12.19
C GLN A 34 -78.12 -0.58 10.77
N ALA A 35 -77.55 0.10 9.76
CA ALA A 35 -77.57 -0.38 8.37
C ALA A 35 -76.74 -1.67 8.19
N LEU A 36 -75.56 -1.77 8.81
CA LEU A 36 -74.74 -2.99 8.81
C LEU A 36 -75.48 -4.17 9.45
N ASN A 37 -76.09 -3.95 10.62
CA ASN A 37 -76.89 -4.98 11.30
C ASN A 37 -78.12 -5.39 10.47
N PHE A 38 -78.77 -4.43 9.82
CA PHE A 38 -79.89 -4.69 8.93
C PHE A 38 -79.50 -5.58 7.74
N ILE A 39 -78.37 -5.27 7.08
CA ILE A 39 -77.84 -6.10 5.99
C ILE A 39 -77.48 -7.50 6.49
N ASN A 40 -76.80 -7.58 7.63
CA ASN A 40 -76.36 -8.86 8.18
C ASN A 40 -77.50 -9.84 8.43
N ILE A 41 -78.69 -9.32 8.78
CA ILE A 41 -79.89 -10.10 9.09
C ILE A 41 -80.79 -10.34 7.87
N LYS A 42 -80.82 -9.42 6.89
CA LYS A 42 -81.86 -9.40 5.83
C LYS A 42 -81.38 -9.74 4.42
N VAL A 43 -80.08 -9.93 4.21
CA VAL A 43 -79.49 -10.25 2.90
C VAL A 43 -78.83 -11.63 2.97
N ASP A 44 -79.38 -12.59 2.22
CA ASP A 44 -78.92 -13.98 2.21
C ASP A 44 -77.80 -14.22 1.16
N GLU A 45 -77.82 -13.49 0.04
CA GLU A 45 -76.81 -13.61 -1.03
C GLU A 45 -75.47 -13.00 -0.61
N LEU A 46 -74.42 -13.84 -0.57
CA LEU A 46 -73.11 -13.46 -0.04
C LEU A 46 -72.40 -12.36 -0.86
N SER A 47 -72.58 -12.34 -2.19
CA SER A 47 -71.98 -11.32 -3.07
C SER A 47 -72.54 -9.93 -2.80
N ASP A 48 -73.86 -9.81 -2.76
CA ASP A 48 -74.58 -8.54 -2.52
C ASP A 48 -74.32 -8.02 -1.10
N LYS A 49 -74.29 -8.94 -0.13
CA LYS A 49 -73.97 -8.64 1.26
C LYS A 49 -72.57 -8.03 1.41
N LYS A 50 -71.56 -8.58 0.73
CA LYS A 50 -70.18 -8.08 0.78
C LYS A 50 -70.07 -6.67 0.18
N ILE A 51 -70.71 -6.43 -0.96
CA ILE A 51 -70.68 -5.12 -1.65
C ILE A 51 -71.29 -4.04 -0.75
N GLU A 52 -72.47 -4.28 -0.20
CA GLU A 52 -73.15 -3.24 0.59
C GLU A 52 -72.52 -3.01 1.97
N ILE A 53 -71.93 -4.04 2.59
CA ILE A 53 -71.10 -3.87 3.80
C ILE A 53 -69.89 -2.98 3.48
N ALA A 54 -69.22 -3.19 2.34
CA ALA A 54 -68.11 -2.35 1.93
C ALA A 54 -68.53 -0.89 1.69
N ASN A 55 -69.68 -0.67 1.03
CA ASN A 55 -70.24 0.67 0.80
C ASN A 55 -70.53 1.40 2.12
N ILE A 56 -71.13 0.73 3.11
CA ILE A 56 -71.45 1.34 4.40
C ILE A 56 -70.18 1.63 5.20
N ARG A 57 -69.21 0.70 5.23
CA ARG A 57 -67.91 0.94 5.88
C ARG A 57 -67.18 2.12 5.26
N ASN A 58 -67.20 2.24 3.92
CA ASN A 58 -66.65 3.41 3.25
C ASN A 58 -67.38 4.71 3.67
N ALA A 59 -68.72 4.69 3.76
CA ALA A 59 -69.48 5.85 4.24
C ALA A 59 -69.17 6.21 5.71
N MET A 60 -68.93 5.21 6.57
CA MET A 60 -68.47 5.40 7.95
C MET A 60 -67.07 6.02 8.00
N ASN A 61 -66.11 5.49 7.24
CA ASN A 61 -64.76 6.04 7.11
C ASN A 61 -64.78 7.50 6.65
N GLN A 62 -65.58 7.82 5.61
CA GLN A 62 -65.79 9.20 5.16
C GLN A 62 -66.46 10.10 6.22
N THR A 63 -67.21 9.52 7.15
CA THR A 63 -67.84 10.28 8.25
C THR A 63 -66.78 10.62 9.30
N TYR A 64 -65.91 9.68 9.63
CA TYR A 64 -64.76 9.92 10.51
C TYR A 64 -63.78 10.94 9.93
N SER A 65 -63.41 10.84 8.64
CA SER A 65 -62.53 11.83 7.99
C SER A 65 -63.11 13.26 8.02
N VAL A 66 -64.42 13.42 7.84
CA VAL A 66 -65.05 14.76 7.94
C VAL A 66 -65.03 15.28 9.38
N GLU A 67 -65.22 14.41 10.36
CA GLU A 67 -65.13 14.77 11.78
C GLU A 67 -63.69 15.15 12.17
N ILE A 68 -62.70 14.37 11.73
CA ILE A 68 -61.27 14.63 11.92
C ILE A 68 -60.90 15.99 11.32
N ASN A 69 -61.29 16.26 10.06
CA ASN A 69 -60.99 17.53 9.42
C ASN A 69 -61.60 18.74 10.18
N ASN A 70 -62.79 18.60 10.77
CA ASN A 70 -63.34 19.67 11.62
C ASN A 70 -62.46 19.95 12.85
N PHE A 71 -61.92 18.91 13.49
CA PHE A 71 -60.97 19.08 14.58
C PHE A 71 -59.66 19.68 14.09
N ILE A 72 -59.16 19.31 12.90
CA ILE A 72 -57.96 19.89 12.29
C ILE A 72 -58.15 21.40 12.06
N GLN A 73 -59.23 21.80 11.37
CA GLN A 73 -59.49 23.21 11.06
C GLN A 73 -59.64 24.07 12.33
N GLU A 74 -60.33 23.56 13.35
CA GLU A 74 -60.45 24.24 14.63
C GLU A 74 -59.10 24.35 15.35
N SER A 75 -58.27 23.30 15.28
CA SER A 75 -56.92 23.33 15.85
C SER A 75 -56.02 24.34 15.16
N ILE A 76 -56.07 24.43 13.83
CA ILE A 76 -55.34 25.46 13.07
C ILE A 76 -55.77 26.87 13.50
N ARG A 77 -57.09 27.09 13.70
CA ARG A 77 -57.62 28.37 14.22
C ARG A 77 -57.08 28.70 15.61
N LEU A 78 -57.04 27.71 16.52
CA LEU A 78 -56.49 27.88 17.87
C LEU A 78 -54.99 28.15 17.87
N THR A 79 -54.23 27.51 16.98
CA THR A 79 -52.80 27.78 16.77
C THR A 79 -52.55 29.21 16.33
N ALA A 80 -53.34 29.73 15.39
CA ALA A 80 -53.26 31.13 14.97
C ALA A 80 -53.58 32.11 16.13
N GLN A 81 -54.36 31.69 17.12
CA GLN A 81 -54.66 32.43 18.34
C GLN A 81 -53.63 32.22 19.46
N LYS A 82 -52.56 31.44 19.21
CA LYS A 82 -51.52 31.03 20.18
C LYS A 82 -52.05 30.18 21.35
N GLU A 83 -53.18 29.51 21.17
CA GLU A 83 -53.80 28.63 22.17
C GLU A 83 -53.33 27.17 22.00
N TYR A 84 -52.01 26.95 22.04
CA TYR A 84 -51.38 25.68 21.66
C TYR A 84 -51.86 24.45 22.47
N ASN A 85 -52.14 24.60 23.76
CA ASN A 85 -52.63 23.50 24.60
C ASN A 85 -54.02 23.01 24.16
N GLN A 86 -54.89 23.93 23.74
CA GLN A 86 -56.23 23.58 23.27
C GLN A 86 -56.15 22.94 21.89
N ALA A 87 -55.31 23.48 20.99
CA ALA A 87 -55.04 22.87 19.69
C ALA A 87 -54.51 21.43 19.83
N ARG A 88 -53.54 21.20 20.73
CA ARG A 88 -52.99 19.84 21.01
C ARG A 88 -54.07 18.88 21.53
N THR A 89 -54.99 19.36 22.37
CA THR A 89 -56.11 18.57 22.87
C THR A 89 -57.08 18.16 21.75
N ASN A 90 -57.33 19.06 20.80
CA ASN A 90 -58.16 18.77 19.63
C ASN A 90 -57.49 17.76 18.69
N PHE A 91 -56.18 17.88 18.42
CA PHE A 91 -55.45 16.88 17.64
C PHE A 91 -55.41 15.51 18.31
N GLN A 92 -55.24 15.44 19.63
CA GLN A 92 -55.36 14.16 20.36
C GLN A 92 -56.76 13.55 20.26
N THR A 93 -57.79 14.39 20.17
CA THR A 93 -59.17 13.94 19.96
C THR A 93 -59.35 13.42 18.53
N ALA A 94 -58.79 14.11 17.52
CA ALA A 94 -58.76 13.66 16.14
C ALA A 94 -58.05 12.30 15.99
N LEU A 95 -56.87 12.12 16.62
CA LEU A 95 -56.15 10.83 16.62
C LEU A 95 -56.98 9.68 17.21
N LYS A 96 -57.75 9.94 18.28
CA LYS A 96 -58.67 8.93 18.84
C LYS A 96 -59.82 8.57 17.89
N ILE A 97 -60.20 9.47 17.00
CA ILE A 97 -61.22 9.21 15.97
C ILE A 97 -60.60 8.41 14.82
N CYS A 98 -59.34 8.69 14.43
CA CYS A 98 -58.60 7.89 13.44
C CYS A 98 -58.56 6.41 13.81
N GLU A 99 -58.43 6.07 15.11
CA GLU A 99 -58.44 4.67 15.56
C GLU A 99 -59.73 3.90 15.26
N LYS A 100 -60.82 4.60 14.94
CA LYS A 100 -62.13 4.01 14.59
C LYS A 100 -62.31 3.77 13.09
N ILE A 101 -61.36 4.18 12.24
CA ILE A 101 -61.40 3.96 10.79
C ILE A 101 -61.04 2.51 10.49
N ASP A 102 -61.87 1.83 9.69
CA ASP A 102 -61.69 0.42 9.31
C ASP A 102 -60.67 0.24 8.16
N ASP A 103 -60.45 1.28 7.36
CA ASP A 103 -59.50 1.30 6.25
C ASP A 103 -58.10 1.71 6.75
N GLU A 104 -57.17 0.76 6.81
CA GLU A 104 -55.83 0.98 7.38
C GLU A 104 -55.00 2.00 6.59
N ASP A 105 -55.15 2.07 5.26
CA ASP A 105 -54.40 3.03 4.44
C ASP A 105 -54.88 4.45 4.71
N LEU A 106 -56.20 4.64 4.79
CA LEU A 106 -56.80 5.93 5.14
C LEU A 106 -56.48 6.33 6.59
N LYS A 107 -56.52 5.36 7.51
CA LYS A 107 -56.21 5.59 8.92
C LYS A 107 -54.78 6.07 9.13
N GLU A 108 -53.80 5.44 8.49
CA GLU A 108 -52.40 5.85 8.58
C GLU A 108 -52.16 7.21 7.90
N ALA A 109 -52.83 7.49 6.77
CA ALA A 109 -52.74 8.80 6.12
C ALA A 109 -53.22 9.95 7.03
N GLU A 110 -54.41 9.81 7.64
CA GLU A 110 -54.99 10.82 8.55
C GLU A 110 -54.15 10.99 9.83
N LYS A 111 -53.61 9.89 10.39
CA LYS A 111 -52.68 9.95 11.53
C LYS A 111 -51.40 10.70 11.20
N SER A 112 -50.84 10.44 10.01
CA SER A 112 -49.62 11.09 9.56
C SER A 112 -49.82 12.60 9.45
N GLU A 113 -50.90 13.04 8.80
CA GLU A 113 -51.27 14.46 8.66
C GLU A 113 -51.43 15.15 10.03
N ILE A 114 -52.14 14.51 10.98
CA ILE A 114 -52.31 15.08 12.32
C ILE A 114 -50.97 15.18 13.08
N ASN A 115 -50.13 14.14 13.03
CA ASN A 115 -48.83 14.15 13.72
C ASN A 115 -47.88 15.21 13.16
N GLU A 116 -47.96 15.49 11.87
CA GLU A 116 -47.22 16.57 11.22
C GLU A 116 -47.67 17.95 11.74
N LEU A 117 -48.97 18.20 11.81
CA LEU A 117 -49.53 19.44 12.37
C LEU A 117 -49.20 19.64 13.87
N ILE A 118 -49.17 18.56 14.66
CA ILE A 118 -48.70 18.61 16.05
C ILE A 118 -47.23 19.04 16.09
N SER A 119 -46.40 18.48 15.21
CA SER A 119 -44.97 18.81 15.12
C SER A 119 -44.75 20.28 14.76
N GLU A 120 -45.56 20.84 13.85
CA GLU A 120 -45.51 22.26 13.51
C GLU A 120 -45.82 23.18 14.71
N ILE A 121 -46.81 22.83 15.52
CA ILE A 121 -47.15 23.59 16.74
C ILE A 121 -46.01 23.56 17.74
N ASP A 122 -45.45 22.37 17.98
CA ASP A 122 -44.36 22.21 18.94
C ASP A 122 -43.12 23.02 18.51
N ILE A 123 -42.83 23.06 17.20
CA ILE A 123 -41.76 23.90 16.64
C ILE A 123 -42.05 25.39 16.89
N GLN A 124 -43.27 25.87 16.61
CA GLN A 124 -43.63 27.27 16.84
C GLN A 124 -43.53 27.68 18.31
N GLU A 125 -43.99 26.83 19.23
CA GLU A 125 -43.88 27.04 20.67
C GLU A 125 -42.41 27.12 21.11
N LEU A 126 -41.56 26.20 20.62
CA LEU A 126 -40.13 26.19 20.90
C LEU A 126 -39.43 27.42 20.32
N LEU A 127 -39.78 27.87 19.11
CA LEU A 127 -39.23 29.09 18.52
C LEU A 127 -39.52 30.31 19.40
N ILE A 128 -40.76 30.49 19.85
CA ILE A 128 -41.15 31.60 20.72
C ILE A 128 -40.37 31.54 22.04
N LYS A 129 -40.27 30.35 22.65
CA LYS A 129 -39.55 30.15 23.90
C LYS A 129 -38.05 30.44 23.75
N GLY A 130 -37.44 29.96 22.66
CA GLY A 130 -36.02 30.18 22.37
C GLY A 130 -35.71 31.66 22.16
N ILE A 131 -36.57 32.39 21.43
CA ILE A 131 -36.44 33.83 21.21
C ILE A 131 -36.55 34.58 22.54
N ARG A 132 -37.53 34.25 23.39
CA ARG A 132 -37.68 34.87 24.71
C ARG A 132 -36.43 34.70 25.59
N LEU A 133 -35.88 33.48 25.63
CA LEU A 133 -34.66 33.18 26.38
C LEU A 133 -33.47 34.02 25.89
N ARG A 134 -33.33 34.19 24.56
CA ARG A 134 -32.28 35.02 23.97
C ARG A 134 -32.47 36.51 24.27
N GLU A 135 -33.66 37.05 24.00
CA GLU A 135 -33.89 38.49 23.94
C GLU A 135 -34.16 39.10 25.31
N GLU A 136 -35.02 38.46 26.11
CA GLU A 136 -35.49 38.98 27.40
C GLU A 136 -34.62 38.49 28.56
N GLU A 137 -34.36 37.18 28.63
CA GLU A 137 -33.69 36.56 29.78
C GLU A 137 -32.15 36.51 29.65
N LYS A 138 -31.61 36.80 28.46
CA LYS A 138 -30.18 36.73 28.11
C LYS A 138 -29.53 35.36 28.39
N LYS A 139 -30.32 34.29 28.36
CA LYS A 139 -29.89 32.90 28.57
C LYS A 139 -29.63 32.22 27.22
N LEU A 140 -28.47 32.51 26.66
CA LEU A 140 -28.14 32.17 25.27
C LEU A 140 -27.95 30.66 25.07
N ASP A 141 -27.28 29.97 25.99
CA ASP A 141 -27.11 28.51 25.93
C ASP A 141 -28.45 27.77 26.06
N GLU A 142 -29.32 28.22 26.97
CA GLU A 142 -30.68 27.68 27.11
C GLU A 142 -31.51 27.91 25.84
N SER A 143 -31.36 29.08 25.20
CA SER A 143 -32.03 29.42 23.94
C SER A 143 -31.61 28.47 22.79
N ILE A 144 -30.31 28.25 22.61
CA ILE A 144 -29.77 27.34 21.58
C ILE A 144 -30.25 25.91 21.83
N ALA A 145 -30.25 25.45 23.08
CA ALA A 145 -30.76 24.14 23.44
C ALA A 145 -32.26 23.97 23.10
N ILE A 146 -33.07 25.03 23.26
CA ILE A 146 -34.48 25.03 22.87
C ILE A 146 -34.65 24.97 21.35
N PHE A 147 -33.86 25.72 20.59
CA PHE A 147 -33.92 25.67 19.12
C PHE A 147 -33.48 24.31 18.57
N ASN A 148 -32.44 23.69 19.12
CA ASN A 148 -31.99 22.34 18.72
C ASN A 148 -33.05 21.27 18.99
N LYS A 149 -33.85 21.42 20.06
CA LYS A 149 -35.03 20.56 20.28
C LYS A 149 -36.07 20.75 19.17
N GLY A 150 -36.30 21.99 18.75
CA GLY A 150 -37.17 22.30 17.60
C GLY A 150 -36.65 21.67 16.32
N LEU A 151 -35.33 21.71 16.08
CA LEU A 151 -34.70 21.13 14.90
C LEU A 151 -34.92 19.61 14.84
N THR A 152 -34.76 18.94 15.99
CA THR A 152 -35.00 17.49 16.12
C THR A 152 -36.45 17.10 15.79
N ILE A 153 -37.41 17.98 16.07
CA ILE A 153 -38.82 17.78 15.70
C ILE A 153 -39.02 18.03 14.20
N ALA A 154 -38.47 19.13 13.68
CA ALA A 154 -38.55 19.49 12.26
C ALA A 154 -37.97 18.41 11.33
N GLU A 155 -36.91 17.71 11.76
CA GLU A 155 -36.30 16.63 10.97
C GLU A 155 -37.20 15.41 10.78
N LYS A 156 -38.18 15.21 11.66
CA LYS A 156 -39.13 14.07 11.63
C LYS A 156 -40.38 14.33 10.78
N ILE A 157 -40.58 15.56 10.33
CA ILE A 157 -41.65 15.96 9.41
C ILE A 157 -41.43 15.27 8.06
N GLN A 158 -42.50 14.72 7.48
CA GLN A 158 -42.42 13.96 6.23
C GLN A 158 -42.56 14.88 5.00
N ASP A 159 -43.37 15.94 5.10
CA ASP A 159 -43.52 16.95 4.07
C ASP A 159 -42.18 17.65 3.78
N SER A 160 -41.73 17.54 2.53
CA SER A 160 -40.40 17.98 2.15
C SER A 160 -40.24 19.50 2.16
N ASP A 161 -41.33 20.24 1.93
CA ASP A 161 -41.29 21.69 1.83
C ASP A 161 -41.47 22.35 3.21
N GLY A 162 -42.45 21.91 4.00
CA GLY A 162 -42.64 22.33 5.39
C GLY A 162 -41.44 21.99 6.28
N LYS A 163 -40.81 20.83 6.09
CA LYS A 163 -39.55 20.47 6.76
C LYS A 163 -38.43 21.47 6.48
N LYS A 164 -38.20 21.81 5.20
CA LYS A 164 -37.14 22.74 4.80
C LYS A 164 -37.38 24.14 5.37
N GLU A 165 -38.62 24.63 5.30
CA GLU A 165 -38.98 25.95 5.83
C GLU A 165 -38.75 26.04 7.34
N ASN A 166 -39.16 25.01 8.09
CA ASN A 166 -38.98 24.96 9.54
C ASN A 166 -37.49 24.86 9.94
N ILE A 167 -36.72 24.00 9.28
CA ILE A 167 -35.27 23.90 9.49
C ILE A 167 -34.58 25.23 9.22
N PHE A 168 -34.94 25.92 8.13
CA PHE A 168 -34.39 27.22 7.79
C PHE A 168 -34.68 28.28 8.87
N LYS A 169 -35.93 28.41 9.32
CA LYS A 169 -36.32 29.35 10.38
C LYS A 169 -35.56 29.08 11.68
N ILE A 170 -35.44 27.82 12.09
CA ILE A 170 -34.74 27.43 13.32
C ILE A 170 -33.26 27.76 13.22
N ASN A 171 -32.61 27.42 12.11
CA ASN A 171 -31.18 27.71 11.91
C ASN A 171 -30.88 29.21 11.90
N GLU A 172 -31.76 30.03 11.31
CA GLU A 172 -31.64 31.49 11.38
C GLU A 172 -31.71 32.01 12.82
N GLU A 173 -32.60 31.46 13.65
CA GLU A 173 -32.69 31.87 15.06
C GLU A 173 -31.50 31.37 15.90
N ILE A 174 -30.97 30.17 15.62
CA ILE A 174 -29.73 29.66 16.22
C ILE A 174 -28.56 30.58 15.88
N LYS A 175 -28.42 30.98 14.61
CA LYS A 175 -27.38 31.91 14.16
C LYS A 175 -27.44 33.24 14.91
N LYS A 176 -28.63 33.83 15.05
CA LYS A 176 -28.84 35.06 15.83
C LYS A 176 -28.47 34.91 17.32
N SER A 177 -28.66 33.72 17.90
CA SER A 177 -28.21 33.43 19.27
C SER A 177 -26.69 33.43 19.38
N TYR A 178 -25.99 32.77 18.45
CA TYR A 178 -24.52 32.81 18.40
C TYR A 178 -24.01 34.25 18.23
N GLU A 179 -24.60 35.03 17.32
CA GLU A 179 -24.24 36.45 17.13
C GLU A 179 -24.42 37.30 18.40
N SER A 180 -25.46 37.01 19.20
CA SER A 180 -25.74 37.73 20.44
C SER A 180 -24.72 37.42 21.54
N GLN A 181 -24.29 36.16 21.64
CA GLN A 181 -23.29 35.73 22.63
C GLN A 181 -21.92 36.28 22.30
N PHE A 182 -21.52 36.22 21.04
CA PHE A 182 -20.30 36.86 20.57
C PHE A 182 -20.24 38.35 20.97
N LYS A 183 -21.30 39.12 20.67
CA LYS A 183 -21.37 40.55 21.02
C LYS A 183 -21.26 40.78 22.53
N HIS A 184 -21.86 39.90 23.33
CA HIS A 184 -21.80 39.99 24.78
C HIS A 184 -20.38 39.78 25.31
N ILE A 185 -19.67 38.73 24.84
CA ILE A 185 -18.27 38.46 25.22
C ILE A 185 -17.38 39.65 24.81
N LEU A 186 -17.53 40.14 23.58
CA LEU A 186 -16.76 41.28 23.07
C LEU A 186 -16.99 42.56 23.89
N GLN A 187 -18.24 42.83 24.29
CA GLN A 187 -18.57 43.96 25.15
C GLN A 187 -17.93 43.84 26.53
N GLN A 188 -17.96 42.65 27.15
CA GLN A 188 -17.31 42.40 28.42
C GLN A 188 -15.79 42.60 28.33
N GLY A 189 -15.13 42.06 27.30
CA GLY A 189 -13.70 42.28 27.04
C GLY A 189 -13.37 43.77 26.87
N THR A 190 -14.21 44.51 26.16
CA THR A 190 -14.02 45.95 25.94
C THR A 190 -14.17 46.76 27.23
N VAL A 191 -15.11 46.41 28.11
CA VAL A 191 -15.27 47.05 29.43
C VAL A 191 -14.06 46.75 30.33
N LEU A 192 -13.55 45.53 30.33
CA LEU A 192 -12.33 45.18 31.07
C LEU A 192 -11.11 45.95 30.55
N LYS A 193 -10.99 46.11 29.22
CA LYS A 193 -9.96 46.96 28.58
C LYS A 193 -10.03 48.39 29.10
N GLN A 194 -11.22 49.00 29.12
CA GLN A 194 -11.43 50.38 29.59
C GLN A 194 -11.11 50.54 31.08
N ASN A 195 -11.36 49.51 31.89
CA ASN A 195 -11.09 49.49 33.33
C ASN A 195 -9.62 49.13 33.68
N GLY A 196 -8.74 48.97 32.69
CA GLY A 196 -7.32 48.63 32.89
C GLY A 196 -7.05 47.18 33.29
N ARG A 197 -8.05 46.28 33.21
CA ARG A 197 -7.91 44.85 33.49
C ARG A 197 -7.48 44.10 32.23
N PHE A 198 -6.27 44.38 31.76
CA PHE A 198 -5.78 44.00 30.44
C PHE A 198 -5.69 42.50 30.19
N GLU A 199 -5.18 41.72 31.16
CA GLU A 199 -5.04 40.26 30.99
C GLU A 199 -6.40 39.58 30.83
N GLU A 200 -7.39 39.99 31.63
CA GLU A 200 -8.74 39.44 31.55
C GLU A 200 -9.48 39.89 30.29
N ALA A 201 -9.20 41.12 29.82
CA ALA A 201 -9.71 41.60 28.53
C ALA A 201 -9.16 40.78 27.36
N ILE A 202 -7.85 40.49 27.34
CA ILE A 202 -7.22 39.65 26.32
C ILE A 202 -7.83 38.25 26.33
N ARG A 203 -8.02 37.64 27.51
CA ARG A 203 -8.66 36.33 27.62
C ARG A 203 -10.07 36.31 27.03
N LEU A 204 -10.88 37.34 27.29
CA LEU A 204 -12.22 37.43 26.70
C LEU A 204 -12.18 37.69 25.18
N PHE A 205 -11.17 38.40 24.67
CA PHE A 205 -10.97 38.54 23.24
C PHE A 205 -10.55 37.23 22.57
N GLU A 206 -9.70 36.44 23.20
CA GLU A 206 -9.37 35.07 22.76
C GLU A 206 -10.61 34.18 22.77
N GLU A 207 -11.40 34.19 23.84
CA GLU A 207 -12.67 33.47 23.92
C GLU A 207 -13.64 33.90 22.81
N ALA A 208 -13.77 35.21 22.55
CA ALA A 208 -14.61 35.73 21.48
C ALA A 208 -14.13 35.30 20.08
N LYS A 209 -12.81 35.21 19.88
CA LYS A 209 -12.20 34.73 18.64
C LYS A 209 -12.51 33.25 18.42
N ASP A 210 -12.28 32.41 19.42
CA ASP A 210 -12.51 30.97 19.35
C ASP A 210 -14.00 30.68 19.09
N TYR A 211 -14.89 31.45 19.74
CA TYR A 211 -16.32 31.38 19.53
C TYR A 211 -16.75 31.70 18.08
N ILE A 212 -16.16 32.74 17.47
CA ILE A 212 -16.40 33.02 16.04
C ILE A 212 -15.87 31.90 15.16
N GLU A 213 -14.70 31.35 15.51
CA GLU A 213 -14.09 30.29 14.71
C GLU A 213 -14.96 29.04 14.64
N GLU A 214 -15.69 28.74 15.71
CA GLU A 214 -16.58 27.58 15.84
C GLU A 214 -17.95 27.79 15.15
N PHE A 215 -18.58 28.96 15.31
CA PHE A 215 -20.02 29.11 15.02
C PHE A 215 -20.37 30.03 13.83
N PHE A 216 -19.42 30.77 13.24
CA PHE A 216 -19.73 31.77 12.21
C PHE A 216 -19.40 31.32 10.76
N PRO A 217 -20.18 31.76 9.75
CA PRO A 217 -19.86 31.57 8.33
C PRO A 217 -18.52 32.20 7.92
N SER A 218 -17.90 31.69 6.84
CA SER A 218 -16.53 32.06 6.40
C SER A 218 -16.28 33.55 6.19
N ASP A 219 -17.27 34.28 5.69
CA ASP A 219 -17.07 35.66 5.23
C ASP A 219 -17.18 36.68 6.37
N THR A 220 -18.10 36.47 7.32
CA THR A 220 -18.21 37.28 8.54
C THR A 220 -17.10 36.94 9.55
N LYS A 221 -16.65 35.69 9.57
CA LYS A 221 -15.55 35.20 10.40
C LYS A 221 -14.25 35.97 10.21
N LYS A 222 -13.85 36.29 8.98
CA LYS A 222 -12.58 36.99 8.70
C LYS A 222 -12.55 38.40 9.27
N THR A 223 -13.62 39.18 9.06
CA THR A 223 -13.68 40.58 9.48
C THR A 223 -13.65 40.70 11.01
N GLU A 224 -14.43 39.90 11.72
CA GLU A 224 -14.50 40.00 13.18
C GLU A 224 -13.24 39.49 13.87
N ILE A 225 -12.60 38.44 13.34
CA ILE A 225 -11.29 38.00 13.85
C ILE A 225 -10.25 39.13 13.73
N VAL A 226 -10.24 39.88 12.61
CA VAL A 226 -9.35 41.04 12.47
C VAL A 226 -9.66 42.12 13.51
N ASN A 227 -10.94 42.43 13.73
CA ASN A 227 -11.35 43.41 14.75
C ASN A 227 -10.88 43.01 16.16
N ILE A 228 -11.06 41.74 16.53
CA ILE A 228 -10.62 41.21 17.84
C ILE A 228 -9.10 41.31 17.99
N LYS A 229 -8.34 40.89 16.97
CA LYS A 229 -6.88 40.99 16.97
C LYS A 229 -6.41 42.43 17.15
N ASN A 230 -7.08 43.38 16.51
CA ASN A 230 -6.78 44.81 16.67
C ASN A 230 -7.03 45.28 18.11
N LEU A 231 -8.15 44.89 18.73
CA LEU A 231 -8.47 45.24 20.12
C LEU A 231 -7.44 44.68 21.12
N ALA A 232 -6.94 43.46 20.90
CA ALA A 232 -5.86 42.88 21.70
C ALA A 232 -4.52 43.60 21.45
N ASN A 233 -4.19 43.90 20.19
CA ASN A 233 -2.97 44.62 19.84
C ASN A 233 -2.93 46.05 20.40
N GLU A 234 -4.06 46.75 20.52
CA GLU A 234 -4.14 48.05 21.19
C GLU A 234 -3.71 47.97 22.67
N ILE A 235 -4.05 46.88 23.36
CA ILE A 235 -3.64 46.66 24.76
C ILE A 235 -2.13 46.49 24.83
N TYR A 236 -1.57 45.60 24.01
CA TYR A 236 -0.13 45.36 23.98
C TYR A 236 0.65 46.62 23.58
N LEU A 237 0.16 47.39 22.61
CA LEU A 237 0.79 48.66 22.20
C LEU A 237 0.90 49.64 23.36
N ASN A 238 -0.16 49.81 24.15
CA ASN A 238 -0.14 50.71 25.30
C ASN A 238 0.87 50.25 26.37
N GLN A 239 0.99 48.94 26.58
CA GLN A 239 1.99 48.36 27.49
C GLN A 239 3.42 48.60 26.97
N ILE A 240 3.66 48.36 25.68
CA ILE A 240 4.95 48.57 25.02
C ILE A 240 5.37 50.04 25.16
N LYS A 241 4.51 51.00 24.81
CA LYS A 241 4.80 52.43 24.92
C LYS A 241 5.25 52.84 26.31
N SER A 242 4.51 52.40 27.34
CA SER A 242 4.85 52.71 28.73
C SER A 242 6.22 52.15 29.15
N ILE A 243 6.57 50.95 28.69
CA ILE A 243 7.86 50.32 29.00
C ILE A 243 8.99 50.99 28.21
N VAL A 244 8.76 51.33 26.95
CA VAL A 244 9.74 52.03 26.10
C VAL A 244 10.04 53.43 26.65
N GLU A 245 9.04 54.17 27.13
CA GLU A 245 9.22 55.45 27.81
C GLU A 245 10.13 55.31 29.05
N LYS A 246 9.83 54.34 29.92
CA LYS A 246 10.66 54.01 31.09
C LYS A 246 12.09 53.62 30.69
N ALA A 247 12.23 52.86 29.61
CA ALA A 247 13.53 52.46 29.12
C ALA A 247 14.37 53.67 28.65
N ASN A 248 13.74 54.60 27.94
CA ASN A 248 14.39 55.85 27.50
C ASN A 248 14.86 56.69 28.68
N GLU A 249 14.04 56.87 29.71
CA GLU A 249 14.44 57.58 30.94
C GLU A 249 15.68 56.95 31.59
N LEU A 250 15.73 55.61 31.66
CA LEU A 250 16.88 54.88 32.22
C LEU A 250 18.14 55.04 31.36
N LEU A 251 17.99 55.06 30.03
CA LEU A 251 19.11 55.28 29.11
C LEU A 251 19.67 56.71 29.25
N GLU A 252 18.81 57.73 29.33
CA GLU A 252 19.21 59.13 29.54
C GLU A 252 19.91 59.35 30.89
N GLN A 253 19.50 58.62 31.93
CA GLN A 253 20.14 58.64 33.25
C GLN A 253 21.46 57.86 33.31
N GLY A 254 21.95 57.31 32.20
CA GLY A 254 23.19 56.52 32.14
C GLY A 254 23.07 55.10 32.71
N SER A 255 21.86 54.62 33.00
CA SER A 255 21.60 53.26 33.49
C SER A 255 21.41 52.28 32.33
N THR A 256 22.42 52.15 31.45
CA THR A 256 22.34 51.45 30.16
C THR A 256 21.82 50.01 30.28
N GLU A 257 22.32 49.21 31.22
CA GLU A 257 21.88 47.81 31.39
C GLU A 257 20.40 47.69 31.79
N LYS A 258 19.92 48.62 32.63
CA LYS A 258 18.51 48.65 33.05
C LYS A 258 17.61 49.09 31.89
N GLY A 259 18.03 50.09 31.13
CA GLY A 259 17.33 50.52 29.91
C GLY A 259 17.23 49.39 28.86
N ILE A 260 18.32 48.65 28.62
CA ILE A 260 18.31 47.47 27.75
C ILE A 260 17.33 46.41 28.26
N ALA A 261 17.32 46.14 29.57
CA ALA A 261 16.43 45.15 30.15
C ALA A 261 14.95 45.51 29.94
N GLU A 262 14.58 46.79 30.09
CA GLU A 262 13.22 47.25 29.82
C GLU A 262 12.86 47.16 28.32
N LEU A 263 13.75 47.52 27.39
CA LEU A 263 13.50 47.34 25.95
C LEU A 263 13.34 45.86 25.58
N LYS A 264 14.07 44.95 26.24
CA LYS A 264 13.87 43.50 26.08
C LYS A 264 12.51 43.05 26.61
N ASN A 265 12.04 43.60 27.74
CA ASN A 265 10.70 43.33 28.24
C ASN A 265 9.62 43.82 27.26
N ALA A 266 9.82 44.99 26.65
CA ALA A 266 8.92 45.50 25.61
C ALA A 266 8.88 44.57 24.38
N LEU A 267 10.03 44.02 23.96
CA LEU A 267 10.10 42.99 22.91
C LEU A 267 9.25 41.75 23.25
N VAL A 268 9.36 41.25 24.49
CA VAL A 268 8.57 40.09 24.95
C VAL A 268 7.06 40.35 24.86
N ILE A 269 6.63 41.60 25.05
CA ILE A 269 5.22 41.97 24.89
C ILE A 269 4.86 42.12 23.41
N ALA A 270 5.73 42.71 22.59
CA ALA A 270 5.52 42.80 21.14
C ALA A 270 5.40 41.42 20.49
N ASP A 271 6.13 40.41 20.96
CA ASP A 271 6.02 39.03 20.47
C ASP A 271 4.63 38.42 20.71
N LYS A 272 3.94 38.83 21.79
CA LYS A 272 2.56 38.40 22.09
C LYS A 272 1.52 39.07 21.21
N MET A 273 1.86 40.14 20.49
CA MET A 273 0.95 40.78 19.55
C MET A 273 0.62 39.84 18.39
N TYR A 274 -0.63 39.91 17.93
CA TYR A 274 -1.05 39.28 16.70
C TYR A 274 -0.32 39.90 15.50
N GLU A 275 0.06 39.04 14.55
CA GLU A 275 0.76 39.46 13.32
C GLU A 275 0.01 40.59 12.62
N SER A 276 0.72 41.72 12.47
CA SER A 276 0.20 42.96 11.92
C SER A 276 1.35 43.88 11.52
N GLU A 277 1.08 44.84 10.63
CA GLU A 277 2.05 45.89 10.29
C GLU A 277 2.46 46.70 11.53
N LEU A 278 1.56 46.82 12.52
CA LEU A 278 1.86 47.46 13.80
C LEU A 278 2.93 46.69 14.59
N LYS A 279 2.82 45.35 14.70
CA LYS A 279 3.83 44.52 15.37
C LYS A 279 5.22 44.70 14.73
N LYS A 280 5.29 44.67 13.40
CA LYS A 280 6.54 44.88 12.66
C LYS A 280 7.14 46.25 12.94
N LEU A 281 6.32 47.29 12.93
CA LEU A 281 6.74 48.67 13.22
C LEU A 281 7.34 48.80 14.62
N GLU A 282 6.66 48.27 15.65
CA GLU A 282 7.15 48.34 17.03
C GLU A 282 8.46 47.56 17.23
N ILE A 283 8.60 46.36 16.64
CA ILE A 283 9.86 45.62 16.67
C ILE A 283 10.97 46.41 15.98
N SER A 284 10.69 47.06 14.84
CA SER A 284 11.65 47.90 14.13
C SER A 284 12.10 49.10 14.96
N LEU A 285 11.18 49.80 15.62
CA LEU A 285 11.51 50.94 16.50
C LEU A 285 12.41 50.50 17.65
N MET A 286 12.10 49.38 18.31
CA MET A 286 12.95 48.85 19.38
C MET A 286 14.32 48.37 18.88
N ALA A 287 14.39 47.85 17.64
CA ALA A 287 15.66 47.51 16.99
C ALA A 287 16.53 48.76 16.77
N GLU A 288 15.94 49.87 16.32
CA GLU A 288 16.64 51.16 16.14
C GLU A 288 17.24 51.69 17.45
N MET A 289 16.63 51.37 18.59
CA MET A 289 17.10 51.78 19.91
C MET A 289 18.19 50.85 20.47
N LEU A 290 18.01 49.53 20.36
CA LEU A 290 18.91 48.55 20.98
C LEU A 290 20.17 48.25 20.16
N ASN A 291 20.05 48.18 18.84
CA ASN A 291 21.16 47.78 17.97
C ASN A 291 22.37 48.73 18.01
N PRO A 292 22.21 50.07 18.10
CA PRO A 292 23.34 50.97 18.31
C PRO A 292 24.15 50.65 19.57
N ILE A 293 23.47 50.27 20.67
CA ILE A 293 24.14 49.96 21.95
C ILE A 293 24.95 48.66 21.84
N TYR A 294 24.46 47.66 21.11
CA TYR A 294 25.23 46.45 20.80
C TYR A 294 26.47 46.78 19.95
N ILE A 295 26.34 47.68 18.96
CA ILE A 295 27.45 48.11 18.11
C ILE A 295 28.55 48.81 18.93
N GLU A 296 28.18 49.67 19.88
CA GLU A 296 29.15 50.30 20.80
C GLU A 296 29.96 49.28 21.60
N ARG A 297 29.37 48.12 21.95
CA ARG A 297 30.08 47.00 22.61
C ARG A 297 30.96 46.20 21.66
N ILE A 298 30.55 46.07 20.40
CA ILE A 298 31.26 45.32 19.35
C ILE A 298 32.54 46.07 18.92
N ASN A 299 32.46 47.39 18.74
CA ASN A 299 33.55 48.22 18.22
C ASN A 299 34.91 48.05 18.92
N PRO A 300 35.04 48.07 20.27
CA PRO A 300 36.33 47.87 20.92
C PRO A 300 36.92 46.46 20.70
N ILE A 301 36.05 45.44 20.61
CA ILE A 301 36.47 44.06 20.33
C ILE A 301 36.99 43.96 18.88
N LEU A 302 36.30 44.59 17.93
CA LEU A 302 36.77 44.66 16.55
C LEU A 302 38.12 45.37 16.43
N ALA A 303 38.31 46.48 17.15
CA ALA A 303 39.59 47.21 17.17
C ALA A 303 40.74 46.32 17.66
N GLN A 304 40.51 45.51 18.70
CA GLN A 304 41.49 44.54 19.21
C GLN A 304 41.84 43.48 18.14
N GLY A 305 40.86 42.93 17.43
CA GLY A 305 41.11 41.95 16.36
C GLY A 305 41.92 42.54 15.22
N ILE A 306 41.57 43.76 14.78
CA ILE A 306 42.27 44.51 13.71
C ILE A 306 43.71 44.86 14.12
N GLU A 307 43.99 45.08 15.41
CA GLU A 307 45.36 45.31 15.87
C GLU A 307 46.22 44.05 15.75
N ILE A 308 45.65 42.86 16.01
CA ILE A 308 46.34 41.58 15.86
C ILE A 308 46.69 41.32 14.38
N THR A 309 45.79 41.64 13.44
CA THR A 309 46.04 41.45 12.00
C THR A 309 47.16 42.33 11.44
N LYS A 310 47.61 43.35 12.18
CA LYS A 310 48.70 44.27 11.78
C LYS A 310 50.09 43.83 12.26
N LYS A 311 50.19 42.74 13.04
CA LYS A 311 51.49 42.24 13.53
C LYS A 311 52.36 41.73 12.38
N GLU A 312 53.68 41.86 12.54
CA GLU A 312 54.64 41.30 11.58
C GLU A 312 54.43 39.79 11.40
N ASN A 313 54.56 39.29 10.17
CA ASN A 313 54.40 37.89 9.79
C ASN A 313 53.03 37.28 10.14
N PHE A 314 51.96 38.10 10.26
CA PHE A 314 50.61 37.62 10.57
C PHE A 314 50.16 36.47 9.67
N GLY A 315 50.32 36.59 8.35
CA GLY A 315 49.96 35.55 7.38
C GLY A 315 50.82 34.28 7.45
N GLU A 316 51.92 34.29 8.18
CA GLU A 316 52.81 33.13 8.33
C GLU A 316 52.61 32.38 9.66
N ILE A 317 52.08 33.06 10.68
CA ILE A 317 51.96 32.53 12.03
C ILE A 317 50.50 32.18 12.32
N ILE A 318 50.15 30.90 12.18
CA ILE A 318 48.79 30.38 12.39
C ILE A 318 48.22 30.72 13.77
N SER A 319 49.06 30.77 14.82
CA SER A 319 48.59 31.14 16.16
C SER A 319 48.12 32.60 16.26
N LEU A 320 48.72 33.52 15.49
CA LEU A 320 48.26 34.92 15.42
C LEU A 320 46.94 35.05 14.66
N ILE A 321 46.79 34.30 13.56
CA ILE A 321 45.54 34.23 12.79
C ILE A 321 44.40 33.74 13.69
N ASN A 322 44.63 32.62 14.39
CA ASN A 322 43.64 32.07 15.31
C ASN A 322 43.26 33.06 16.42
N GLN A 323 44.22 33.80 16.98
CA GLN A 323 43.95 34.84 17.97
C GLN A 323 43.07 35.97 17.43
N ALA A 324 43.31 36.43 16.20
CA ALA A 324 42.48 37.48 15.58
C ALA A 324 41.05 36.98 15.33
N VAL A 325 40.90 35.76 14.78
CA VAL A 325 39.60 35.17 14.51
C VAL A 325 38.82 34.91 15.81
N ASP A 326 39.47 34.44 16.89
CA ASP A 326 38.82 34.27 18.20
C ASP A 326 38.23 35.59 18.74
N VAL A 327 38.89 36.72 18.47
CA VAL A 327 38.40 38.05 18.86
C VAL A 327 37.22 38.47 18.00
N PHE A 328 37.29 38.26 16.69
CA PHE A 328 36.15 38.53 15.80
C PHE A 328 34.96 37.61 16.06
N ASP A 329 35.16 36.35 16.42
CA ASP A 329 34.10 35.42 16.82
C ASP A 329 33.32 35.93 18.05
N LYS A 330 34.01 36.53 19.03
CA LYS A 330 33.36 37.18 20.18
C LYS A 330 32.50 38.37 19.74
N ALA A 331 32.99 39.18 18.81
CA ALA A 331 32.24 40.30 18.25
C ALA A 331 31.00 39.80 17.48
N LEU A 332 31.17 38.74 16.66
CA LEU A 332 30.11 38.13 15.88
C LEU A 332 29.02 37.53 16.78
N ALA A 333 29.40 36.91 17.90
CA ALA A 333 28.46 36.38 18.88
C ALA A 333 27.55 37.48 19.46
N ILE A 334 28.10 38.66 19.75
CA ILE A 334 27.31 39.81 20.22
C ILE A 334 26.40 40.32 19.09
N ALA A 335 26.92 40.46 17.86
CA ALA A 335 26.13 40.91 16.71
C ALA A 335 24.92 40.00 16.44
N LYS A 336 25.08 38.68 16.60
CA LYS A 336 23.97 37.72 16.45
C LYS A 336 22.85 37.90 17.48
N THR A 337 23.12 38.51 18.64
CA THR A 337 22.10 38.83 19.66
C THR A 337 21.34 40.13 19.41
N MET A 338 21.71 40.89 18.38
CA MET A 338 20.98 42.08 17.95
C MET A 338 19.57 41.72 17.47
N ILE A 339 18.66 42.68 17.57
CA ILE A 339 17.30 42.53 17.05
C ILE A 339 17.35 42.53 15.53
N GLU A 340 16.52 41.68 14.92
CA GLU A 340 16.43 41.54 13.48
C GLU A 340 16.18 42.89 12.80
N SER A 341 17.10 43.27 11.92
CA SER A 341 17.09 44.55 11.21
C SER A 341 18.18 44.56 10.15
N GLU A 342 18.04 45.44 9.16
CA GLU A 342 19.08 45.69 8.16
C GLU A 342 20.45 46.03 8.80
N ARG A 343 20.45 46.73 9.95
CA ARG A 343 21.69 47.05 10.69
C ARG A 343 22.38 45.80 11.25
N LYS A 344 21.62 44.83 11.76
CA LYS A 344 22.16 43.56 12.25
C LYS A 344 22.81 42.78 11.12
N GLU A 345 22.12 42.67 9.99
CA GLU A 345 22.64 41.98 8.80
C GLU A 345 23.94 42.62 8.32
N LEU A 346 23.98 43.96 8.23
CA LEU A 346 25.17 44.71 7.83
C LEU A 346 26.35 44.49 8.80
N GLU A 347 26.10 44.52 10.11
CA GLU A 347 27.16 44.33 11.11
C GLU A 347 27.67 42.88 11.13
N ILE A 348 26.78 41.88 11.04
CA ILE A 348 27.15 40.47 10.90
C ILE A 348 28.02 40.28 9.65
N LYS A 349 27.62 40.87 8.52
CA LYS A 349 28.39 40.81 7.27
C LYS A 349 29.77 41.42 7.42
N LYS A 350 29.86 42.62 7.99
CA LYS A 350 31.14 43.32 8.25
C LYS A 350 32.09 42.48 9.12
N ILE A 351 31.60 41.87 10.19
CA ILE A 351 32.43 41.03 11.07
C ILE A 351 32.85 39.74 10.36
N SER A 352 31.93 39.14 9.60
CA SER A 352 32.16 37.96 8.78
C SER A 352 33.26 38.20 7.74
N ASP A 353 33.22 39.35 7.06
CA ASP A 353 34.24 39.76 6.10
C ASP A 353 35.63 39.90 6.76
N LEU A 354 35.70 40.43 7.99
CA LEU A 354 36.96 40.53 8.75
C LEU A 354 37.53 39.16 9.12
N ILE A 355 36.68 38.20 9.52
CA ILE A 355 37.08 36.82 9.79
C ILE A 355 37.67 36.18 8.53
N ASN A 356 36.96 36.32 7.40
CA ASN A 356 37.38 35.76 6.13
C ASN A 356 38.72 36.36 5.65
N GLN A 357 38.87 37.69 5.76
CA GLN A 357 40.11 38.39 5.42
C GLN A 357 41.28 38.00 6.33
N ALA A 358 41.05 37.69 7.60
CA ALA A 358 42.09 37.25 8.52
C ALA A 358 42.62 35.86 8.20
N CYS A 359 41.76 34.93 7.76
CA CYS A 359 42.15 33.56 7.42
C CYS A 359 42.94 33.45 6.09
N LEU A 360 42.59 34.28 5.10
CA LEU A 360 43.05 34.14 3.73
C LEU A 360 44.59 34.15 3.54
N PRO A 361 45.36 35.06 4.19
CA PRO A 361 46.82 35.05 4.08
C PRO A 361 47.47 33.75 4.58
N GLY A 362 46.94 33.17 5.67
CA GLY A 362 47.41 31.90 6.22
C GLY A 362 47.15 30.72 5.30
N ILE A 363 45.94 30.67 4.72
CA ILE A 363 45.56 29.64 3.74
C ILE A 363 46.48 29.68 2.52
N ASN A 364 46.72 30.86 1.95
CA ASN A 364 47.56 31.03 0.77
C ASN A 364 49.02 30.63 1.02
N ASN A 365 49.60 31.07 2.14
CA ASN A 365 50.98 30.71 2.49
C ASN A 365 51.16 29.20 2.69
N VAL A 366 50.17 28.53 3.31
CA VAL A 366 50.19 27.08 3.50
C VAL A 366 50.02 26.33 2.17
N LYS A 367 49.14 26.81 1.27
CA LYS A 367 49.02 26.27 -0.10
C LYS A 367 50.37 26.31 -0.83
N ASP A 368 51.08 27.43 -0.76
CA ASP A 368 52.40 27.61 -1.37
C ASP A 368 53.45 26.65 -0.79
N LYS A 369 53.51 26.52 0.55
CA LYS A 369 54.39 25.57 1.23
C LYS A 369 54.08 24.12 0.87
N ALA A 370 52.81 23.73 0.86
CA ALA A 370 52.39 22.38 0.49
C ALA A 370 52.83 22.04 -0.94
N MET A 371 52.67 22.95 -1.89
CA MET A 371 53.13 22.76 -3.28
C MET A 371 54.64 22.55 -3.39
N GLN A 372 55.45 23.27 -2.60
CA GLN A 372 56.90 23.05 -2.56
C GLN A 372 57.27 21.68 -2.01
N ILE A 373 56.61 21.24 -0.93
CA ILE A 373 56.86 19.94 -0.28
C ILE A 373 56.46 18.77 -1.20
N ILE A 374 55.36 18.90 -1.95
CA ILE A 374 54.96 17.92 -2.99
C ILE A 374 56.08 17.71 -4.01
N GLY A 375 56.74 18.79 -4.45
CA GLY A 375 57.89 18.71 -5.36
C GLY A 375 59.09 17.93 -4.81
N GLN A 376 59.20 17.84 -3.48
CA GLN A 376 60.24 17.08 -2.77
C GLN A 376 59.84 15.62 -2.46
N GLN A 377 58.67 15.17 -2.94
CA GLN A 377 58.10 13.83 -2.70
C GLN A 377 57.83 13.49 -1.22
N LYS A 378 57.63 14.49 -0.36
CA LYS A 378 57.32 14.33 1.06
C LYS A 378 55.82 14.49 1.32
N TYR A 379 55.03 13.52 0.86
CA TYR A 379 53.56 13.64 0.80
C TYR A 379 52.90 13.79 2.18
N GLU A 380 53.36 13.08 3.22
CA GLU A 380 52.82 13.22 4.58
C GLU A 380 53.05 14.62 5.17
N GLU A 381 54.25 15.19 4.96
CA GLU A 381 54.55 16.57 5.40
C GLU A 381 53.65 17.58 4.68
N ALA A 382 53.41 17.38 3.37
CA ALA A 382 52.52 18.26 2.60
C ALA A 382 51.06 18.16 3.08
N ILE A 383 50.58 16.96 3.40
CA ILE A 383 49.21 16.74 3.89
C ILE A 383 49.00 17.41 5.25
N ASN A 384 49.96 17.27 6.17
CA ASN A 384 49.89 17.92 7.48
C ASN A 384 49.80 19.44 7.38
N GLU A 385 50.56 20.05 6.46
CA GLU A 385 50.44 21.48 6.18
C GLU A 385 49.05 21.82 5.63
N VAL A 386 48.54 21.09 4.64
CA VAL A 386 47.19 21.35 4.08
C VAL A 386 46.09 21.21 5.14
N TYR A 387 46.22 20.29 6.10
CA TYR A 387 45.27 20.18 7.22
C TYR A 387 45.26 21.42 8.13
N ASN A 388 46.41 22.05 8.34
CA ASN A 388 46.48 23.32 9.06
C ASN A 388 45.69 24.42 8.32
N ALA A 389 45.80 24.50 6.99
CA ALA A 389 44.99 25.44 6.19
C ALA A 389 43.50 25.07 6.19
N LEU A 390 43.15 23.79 6.13
CA LEU A 390 41.75 23.33 6.22
C LEU A 390 41.11 23.76 7.54
N SER A 391 41.88 23.72 8.64
CA SER A 391 41.40 24.20 9.94
C SER A 391 41.07 25.70 9.91
N LEU A 392 41.87 26.52 9.21
CA LEU A 392 41.62 27.94 9.04
C LEU A 392 40.45 28.21 8.09
N ALA A 393 40.36 27.48 6.98
CA ALA A 393 39.27 27.60 6.02
C ALA A 393 37.91 27.29 6.67
N LYS A 394 37.83 26.31 7.57
CA LYS A 394 36.62 25.99 8.34
C LYS A 394 36.20 27.06 9.34
N ARG A 395 37.10 27.97 9.71
CA ARG A 395 36.79 29.11 10.57
C ARG A 395 36.24 30.31 9.79
N MET A 396 36.31 30.28 8.46
CA MET A 396 35.66 31.28 7.62
C MET A 396 34.15 31.17 7.78
N THR A 397 33.46 32.30 7.67
CA THR A 397 32.01 32.38 7.92
C THR A 397 31.16 31.99 6.71
N PHE A 398 31.79 31.62 5.59
CA PHE A 398 31.10 31.08 4.42
C PHE A 398 30.45 29.73 4.77
N PRO A 399 29.24 29.45 4.25
CA PRO A 399 28.74 28.08 4.19
C PRO A 399 29.79 27.16 3.55
N GLU A 400 29.95 25.92 4.04
CA GLU A 400 30.99 25.02 3.54
C GLU A 400 30.90 24.81 2.01
N GLU A 401 29.69 24.83 1.45
CA GLU A 401 29.40 24.68 0.01
C GLU A 401 29.84 25.89 -0.83
N GLU A 402 29.89 27.08 -0.24
CA GLU A 402 30.25 28.34 -0.91
C GLU A 402 31.71 28.73 -0.66
N ASN A 403 32.41 27.98 0.20
CA ASN A 403 33.79 28.26 0.57
C ASN A 403 34.77 27.70 -0.48
N ALA A 404 35.05 28.49 -1.51
CA ALA A 404 35.99 28.14 -2.58
C ALA A 404 37.38 27.74 -2.04
N GLU A 405 37.85 28.38 -0.96
CA GLU A 405 39.15 28.06 -0.36
C GLU A 405 39.16 26.67 0.28
N LEU A 406 38.08 26.29 0.95
CA LEU A 406 37.91 24.95 1.53
C LEU A 406 37.90 23.88 0.43
N GLU A 407 37.18 24.13 -0.67
CA GLU A 407 37.10 23.21 -1.80
C GLU A 407 38.45 23.07 -2.53
N ASP A 408 39.18 24.18 -2.74
CA ASP A 408 40.53 24.16 -3.28
C ASP A 408 41.49 23.33 -2.44
N LEU A 409 41.41 23.45 -1.11
CA LEU A 409 42.26 22.68 -0.19
C LEU A 409 41.91 21.20 -0.20
N LYS A 410 40.62 20.83 -0.25
CA LYS A 410 40.18 19.44 -0.43
C LYS A 410 40.72 18.85 -1.73
N ASN A 411 40.64 19.61 -2.83
CA ASN A 411 41.17 19.22 -4.12
C ASN A 411 42.71 19.11 -4.11
N LEU A 412 43.40 19.96 -3.35
CA LEU A 412 44.85 19.85 -3.14
C LEU A 412 45.22 18.55 -2.39
N VAL A 413 44.50 18.20 -1.32
CA VAL A 413 44.68 16.90 -0.63
C VAL A 413 44.48 15.73 -1.59
N ASN A 414 43.41 15.77 -2.39
CA ASN A 414 43.14 14.73 -3.39
C ASN A 414 44.25 14.63 -4.42
N LYS A 415 44.77 15.76 -4.89
CA LYS A 415 45.90 15.79 -5.83
C LYS A 415 47.15 15.11 -5.25
N ILE A 416 47.43 15.30 -3.95
CA ILE A 416 48.55 14.65 -3.27
C ILE A 416 48.35 13.12 -3.27
N TYR A 417 47.20 12.64 -2.81
CA TYR A 417 46.89 11.20 -2.79
C TYR A 417 46.84 10.60 -4.19
N SER A 418 46.31 11.29 -5.20
CA SER A 418 46.32 10.82 -6.59
C SER A 418 47.73 10.54 -7.11
N VAL A 419 48.74 11.32 -6.69
CA VAL A 419 50.14 11.08 -7.07
C VAL A 419 50.72 9.84 -6.39
N GLU A 420 50.37 9.62 -5.12
CA GLU A 420 50.78 8.44 -4.34
C GLU A 420 50.13 7.16 -4.90
N ILE A 421 48.80 7.16 -5.06
CA ILE A 421 48.00 6.07 -5.61
C ILE A 421 48.47 5.67 -7.02
N LYS A 422 48.86 6.64 -7.85
CA LYS A 422 49.36 6.37 -9.20
C LYS A 422 50.61 5.47 -9.21
N LYS A 423 51.46 5.54 -8.18
CA LYS A 423 52.61 4.63 -8.06
C LYS A 423 52.15 3.18 -7.85
N VAL A 424 51.22 2.98 -6.92
CA VAL A 424 50.62 1.66 -6.62
C VAL A 424 49.89 1.09 -7.83
N ILE A 425 49.11 1.92 -8.54
CA ILE A 425 48.42 1.50 -9.77
C ILE A 425 49.39 1.00 -10.84
N ASN A 426 50.54 1.65 -11.01
CA ASN A 426 51.52 1.22 -12.01
C ASN A 426 52.10 -0.16 -11.69
N GLU A 427 52.35 -0.47 -10.41
CA GLU A 427 52.77 -1.79 -9.97
C GLU A 427 51.69 -2.87 -10.27
N GLY A 428 50.42 -2.56 -10.00
CA GLY A 428 49.32 -3.47 -10.31
C GLY A 428 49.14 -3.72 -11.81
N LYS A 429 49.36 -2.69 -12.64
CA LYS A 429 49.33 -2.82 -14.11
C LYS A 429 50.44 -3.72 -14.64
N GLU A 430 51.65 -3.59 -14.13
CA GLU A 430 52.78 -4.44 -14.51
C GLU A 430 52.50 -5.93 -14.20
N LEU A 431 51.86 -6.21 -13.06
CA LEU A 431 51.43 -7.57 -12.68
C LEU A 431 50.35 -8.13 -13.63
N ALA A 432 49.35 -7.30 -13.98
CA ALA A 432 48.29 -7.68 -14.90
C ALA A 432 48.82 -7.99 -16.31
N GLU A 433 49.79 -7.21 -16.81
CA GLU A 433 50.46 -7.47 -18.09
C GLU A 433 51.20 -8.82 -18.10
N ASN A 434 51.76 -9.20 -16.95
CA ASN A 434 52.41 -10.50 -16.73
C ASN A 434 51.42 -11.64 -16.45
N LYS A 435 50.11 -11.40 -16.56
CA LYS A 435 49.01 -12.34 -16.28
C LYS A 435 48.93 -12.83 -14.82
N ASP A 436 49.58 -12.16 -13.89
CA ASP A 436 49.45 -12.43 -12.45
C ASP A 436 48.26 -11.64 -11.89
N PHE A 437 47.05 -12.01 -12.36
CA PHE A 437 45.82 -11.28 -12.06
C PHE A 437 45.45 -11.29 -10.58
N GLU A 438 45.76 -12.36 -9.85
CA GLU A 438 45.45 -12.44 -8.40
C GLU A 438 46.23 -11.39 -7.60
N LYS A 439 47.54 -11.22 -7.87
CA LYS A 439 48.31 -10.14 -7.23
C LYS A 439 47.97 -8.76 -7.77
N ALA A 440 47.65 -8.63 -9.06
CA ALA A 440 47.20 -7.35 -9.60
C ALA A 440 45.92 -6.85 -8.89
N ILE A 441 44.96 -7.75 -8.63
CA ILE A 441 43.74 -7.44 -7.86
C ILE A 441 44.09 -7.01 -6.44
N GLU A 442 45.05 -7.66 -5.77
CA GLU A 442 45.50 -7.27 -4.43
C GLU A 442 46.04 -5.83 -4.41
N ILE A 443 46.95 -5.50 -5.34
CA ILE A 443 47.53 -4.15 -5.45
C ILE A 443 46.48 -3.10 -5.84
N PHE A 444 45.55 -3.41 -6.74
CA PHE A 444 44.48 -2.47 -7.07
C PHE A 444 43.50 -2.27 -5.90
N ASN A 445 43.24 -3.29 -5.08
CA ASN A 445 42.46 -3.13 -3.85
C ASN A 445 43.21 -2.30 -2.80
N GLU A 446 44.54 -2.41 -2.72
CA GLU A 446 45.34 -1.52 -1.89
C GLU A 446 45.24 -0.06 -2.37
N ALA A 447 45.38 0.18 -3.68
CA ALA A 447 45.17 1.49 -4.27
C ALA A 447 43.76 2.03 -4.01
N LEU A 448 42.73 1.17 -4.09
CA LEU A 448 41.35 1.53 -3.76
C LEU A 448 41.22 1.92 -2.29
N ASN A 449 41.84 1.19 -1.37
CA ASN A 449 41.80 1.50 0.05
C ASN A 449 42.51 2.84 0.36
N GLN A 450 43.57 3.19 -0.37
CA GLN A 450 44.21 4.50 -0.25
C GLN A 450 43.27 5.66 -0.63
N THR A 451 42.32 5.46 -1.56
CA THR A 451 41.32 6.48 -1.90
C THR A 451 40.42 6.85 -0.72
N ASN A 452 40.29 6.00 0.31
CA ASN A 452 39.52 6.32 1.52
C ASN A 452 40.09 7.49 2.32
N LYS A 453 41.35 7.87 2.07
CA LYS A 453 41.98 9.05 2.68
C LYS A 453 41.72 10.34 1.91
N MET A 454 41.10 10.26 0.72
CA MET A 454 40.72 11.41 -0.11
C MET A 454 39.39 12.02 0.36
N TYR A 455 39.20 13.30 0.04
CA TYR A 455 37.90 13.96 0.15
C TYR A 455 36.99 13.56 -1.02
N LEU A 456 35.68 13.49 -0.76
CA LEU A 456 34.70 13.21 -1.80
C LEU A 456 34.61 14.38 -2.79
N THR A 457 35.32 14.26 -3.91
CA THR A 457 35.29 15.22 -5.03
C THR A 457 35.28 14.48 -6.36
N GLN A 458 35.00 15.17 -7.47
CA GLN A 458 35.04 14.58 -8.82
C GLN A 458 36.38 13.89 -9.13
N GLU A 459 37.49 14.38 -8.57
CA GLU A 459 38.81 13.75 -8.74
C GLU A 459 38.89 12.41 -8.00
N MET A 460 38.36 12.30 -6.77
CA MET A 460 38.27 11.02 -6.05
C MET A 460 37.39 10.04 -6.82
N GLU A 461 36.21 10.47 -7.28
CA GLU A 461 35.31 9.60 -8.06
C GLU A 461 35.99 9.07 -9.32
N LYS A 462 36.70 9.95 -10.05
CA LYS A 462 37.48 9.57 -11.23
C LYS A 462 38.58 8.55 -10.89
N GLN A 463 39.30 8.73 -9.79
CA GLN A 463 40.32 7.77 -9.32
C GLN A 463 39.69 6.43 -8.92
N VAL A 464 38.61 6.44 -8.12
CA VAL A 464 37.89 5.23 -7.69
C VAL A 464 37.36 4.47 -8.91
N ASN A 465 36.73 5.15 -9.85
CA ASN A 465 36.19 4.52 -11.06
C ASN A 465 37.30 3.93 -11.93
N MET A 466 38.43 4.62 -12.06
CA MET A 466 39.60 4.08 -12.77
C MET A 466 40.13 2.81 -12.07
N ILE A 467 40.27 2.81 -10.75
CA ILE A 467 40.78 1.64 -10.00
C ILE A 467 39.79 0.47 -10.07
N LYS A 468 38.49 0.71 -9.89
CA LYS A 468 37.46 -0.31 -10.04
C LYS A 468 37.45 -0.92 -11.44
N SER A 469 37.62 -0.10 -12.47
CA SER A 469 37.77 -0.60 -13.85
C SER A 469 39.01 -1.50 -14.01
N LEU A 470 40.12 -1.16 -13.36
CA LEU A 470 41.33 -2.00 -13.37
C LEU A 470 41.15 -3.31 -12.60
N ILE A 471 40.46 -3.29 -11.45
CA ILE A 471 40.10 -4.49 -10.69
C ILE A 471 39.24 -5.41 -11.56
N TYR A 472 38.18 -4.85 -12.16
CA TYR A 472 37.29 -5.60 -13.02
C TYR A 472 38.01 -6.20 -14.23
N ASP A 473 38.86 -5.43 -14.93
CA ASP A 473 39.66 -5.95 -16.04
C ASP A 473 40.58 -7.11 -15.59
N ALA A 474 41.15 -7.05 -14.38
CA ALA A 474 41.96 -8.12 -13.81
C ALA A 474 41.14 -9.35 -13.38
N GLU A 475 39.95 -9.17 -12.79
CA GLU A 475 39.02 -10.25 -12.43
C GLU A 475 38.52 -10.99 -13.67
N VAL A 476 38.18 -10.26 -14.73
CA VAL A 476 37.82 -10.84 -16.03
C VAL A 476 39.00 -11.60 -16.63
N GLY A 477 40.21 -11.03 -16.60
CA GLY A 477 41.44 -11.72 -17.03
C GLY A 477 41.66 -13.04 -16.28
N LEU A 478 41.41 -13.06 -14.97
CA LEU A 478 41.47 -14.26 -14.13
C LEU A 478 40.41 -15.30 -14.51
N LEU A 479 39.17 -14.89 -14.76
CA LEU A 479 38.06 -15.78 -15.14
C LEU A 479 38.28 -16.40 -16.53
N ILE A 480 38.81 -15.62 -17.49
CA ILE A 480 39.21 -16.12 -18.81
C ILE A 480 40.37 -17.12 -18.66
N GLY A 481 41.40 -16.79 -17.87
CA GLY A 481 42.51 -17.69 -17.58
C GLY A 481 42.08 -19.02 -16.95
N LYS A 482 40.97 -19.01 -16.18
CA LYS A 482 40.36 -20.19 -15.55
C LYS A 482 39.30 -20.88 -16.42
N GLY A 483 38.96 -20.34 -17.61
CA GLY A 483 38.02 -20.93 -18.56
C GLY A 483 36.53 -20.72 -18.22
N TYR A 484 36.20 -19.80 -17.32
CA TYR A 484 34.83 -19.55 -16.85
C TYR A 484 34.06 -18.48 -17.65
N LEU A 485 34.73 -17.72 -18.52
CA LEU A 485 34.14 -16.65 -19.33
C LEU A 485 34.58 -16.75 -20.79
N THR A 486 33.68 -16.54 -21.75
CA THR A 486 34.01 -16.39 -23.18
C THR A 486 34.28 -14.92 -23.52
N GLU A 487 35.20 -14.63 -24.46
CA GLU A 487 35.50 -13.25 -24.93
C GLU A 487 34.25 -12.47 -25.38
N GLU A 488 33.21 -13.16 -25.87
CA GLU A 488 31.94 -12.54 -26.28
C GLU A 488 31.09 -12.00 -25.10
N GLN A 489 31.19 -12.60 -23.90
CA GLN A 489 30.52 -12.11 -22.68
C GLN A 489 31.18 -10.82 -22.16
N LYS A 490 32.49 -10.70 -22.35
CA LYS A 490 33.29 -9.51 -21.99
C LYS A 490 32.96 -8.30 -22.87
N GLU A 491 32.67 -8.49 -24.15
CA GLU A 491 32.26 -7.38 -25.02
C GLU A 491 30.89 -6.83 -24.60
N LYS A 492 29.95 -7.72 -24.25
CA LYS A 492 28.58 -7.37 -23.81
C LYS A 492 28.56 -6.62 -22.47
N GLU A 493 29.32 -7.06 -21.46
CA GLU A 493 29.42 -6.33 -20.19
C GLU A 493 30.06 -4.94 -20.36
N LYS A 494 31.11 -4.81 -21.19
CA LYS A 494 31.72 -3.51 -21.51
C LYS A 494 30.77 -2.59 -22.28
N GLU A 495 29.89 -3.13 -23.10
CA GLU A 495 28.89 -2.35 -23.83
C GLU A 495 27.79 -1.83 -22.89
N ILE A 496 27.33 -2.65 -21.95
CA ILE A 496 26.40 -2.25 -20.89
C ILE A 496 27.01 -1.13 -20.02
N GLU A 497 28.27 -1.25 -19.61
CA GLU A 497 28.93 -0.21 -18.80
C GLU A 497 29.00 1.15 -19.54
N LYS A 498 29.25 1.13 -20.86
CA LYS A 498 29.21 2.34 -21.70
C LYS A 498 27.81 2.95 -21.76
N LEU A 499 26.78 2.11 -21.88
CA LEU A 499 25.39 2.55 -21.92
C LEU A 499 24.92 3.10 -20.57
N ILE A 500 25.35 2.53 -19.45
CA ILE A 500 25.08 3.05 -18.10
C ILE A 500 25.67 4.46 -17.94
N LYS A 501 26.93 4.68 -18.33
CA LYS A 501 27.55 6.02 -18.33
C LYS A 501 26.80 7.01 -19.23
N ARG A 502 26.28 6.55 -20.36
CA ARG A 502 25.44 7.37 -21.25
C ARG A 502 24.07 7.67 -20.61
N LEU A 503 23.52 6.75 -19.82
CA LEU A 503 22.27 6.93 -19.08
C LEU A 503 22.43 8.01 -18.00
N GLU A 504 23.55 8.00 -17.25
CA GLU A 504 23.90 9.05 -16.28
C GLU A 504 23.99 10.44 -16.95
N TYR A 505 24.62 10.51 -18.13
CA TYR A 505 24.63 11.75 -18.91
C TYR A 505 23.23 12.16 -19.37
N ALA A 506 22.41 11.21 -19.84
CA ALA A 506 21.05 11.50 -20.27
C ALA A 506 20.19 12.07 -19.13
N GLN A 507 20.36 11.58 -17.90
CA GLN A 507 19.68 12.10 -16.70
C GLN A 507 20.00 13.57 -16.40
N SER A 508 21.16 14.08 -16.86
CA SER A 508 21.57 15.48 -16.68
C SER A 508 20.97 16.47 -17.70
N ILE A 509 20.21 15.98 -18.69
CA ILE A 509 19.61 16.82 -19.75
C ILE A 509 18.49 17.70 -19.18
N GLY A 510 18.61 19.02 -19.30
CA GLY A 510 17.62 19.99 -18.78
C GLY A 510 16.23 19.92 -19.42
N ASP A 511 16.13 19.54 -20.69
CA ASP A 511 14.85 19.34 -21.40
C ASP A 511 14.23 17.98 -21.03
N GLU A 512 13.05 18.02 -20.41
CA GLU A 512 12.37 16.84 -19.86
C GLU A 512 11.93 15.83 -20.94
N ASN A 513 11.38 16.30 -22.06
CA ASN A 513 10.91 15.42 -23.14
C ASN A 513 12.10 14.72 -23.79
N ARG A 514 13.17 15.47 -24.03
CA ARG A 514 14.40 14.93 -24.62
C ARG A 514 15.12 13.98 -23.66
N ARG A 515 15.11 14.26 -22.36
CA ARG A 515 15.66 13.40 -21.32
C ARG A 515 14.98 12.04 -21.32
N VAL A 516 13.64 12.03 -21.26
CA VAL A 516 12.85 10.79 -21.26
C VAL A 516 13.07 9.99 -22.55
N GLU A 517 13.06 10.67 -23.71
CA GLU A 517 13.28 10.01 -25.00
C GLU A 517 14.67 9.34 -25.10
N GLU A 518 15.74 10.05 -24.71
CA GLU A 518 17.09 9.48 -24.75
C GLU A 518 17.29 8.38 -23.70
N MET A 519 16.73 8.52 -22.51
CA MET A 519 16.79 7.48 -21.48
C MET A 519 16.09 6.20 -21.93
N ASN A 520 14.91 6.31 -22.56
CA ASN A 520 14.16 5.14 -23.06
C ASN A 520 14.93 4.42 -24.18
N LYS A 521 15.58 5.16 -25.08
CA LYS A 521 16.44 4.55 -26.12
C LYS A 521 17.60 3.77 -25.52
N ILE A 522 18.28 4.35 -24.52
CA ILE A 522 19.43 3.71 -23.87
C ILE A 522 19.01 2.47 -23.09
N LYS A 523 17.91 2.56 -22.33
CA LYS A 523 17.33 1.41 -21.59
C LYS A 523 16.96 0.27 -22.53
N LYS A 524 16.34 0.57 -23.67
CA LYS A 524 16.03 -0.42 -24.70
C LYS A 524 17.29 -1.11 -25.23
N SER A 525 18.37 -0.37 -25.50
CA SER A 525 19.64 -0.96 -25.95
C SER A 525 20.29 -1.85 -24.88
N ILE A 526 20.18 -1.49 -23.60
CA ILE A 526 20.64 -2.35 -22.49
C ILE A 526 19.85 -3.66 -22.48
N ASP A 527 18.52 -3.59 -22.64
CA ASP A 527 17.65 -4.77 -22.68
C ASP A 527 17.92 -5.67 -23.89
N GLU A 528 18.26 -5.09 -25.05
CA GLU A 528 18.69 -5.84 -26.24
C GLU A 528 19.97 -6.65 -25.96
N ILE A 529 20.95 -6.08 -25.26
CA ILE A 529 22.20 -6.78 -24.90
C ILE A 529 21.94 -7.88 -23.87
N HIS A 530 21.17 -7.60 -22.82
CA HIS A 530 20.77 -8.61 -21.83
C HIS A 530 20.00 -9.77 -22.49
N SER A 531 19.17 -9.49 -23.51
CA SER A 531 18.45 -10.50 -24.28
C SER A 531 19.40 -11.47 -24.98
N GLU A 532 20.50 -10.98 -25.55
CA GLU A 532 21.52 -11.82 -26.16
C GLU A 532 22.36 -12.59 -25.14
N GLU A 533 22.69 -11.97 -24.00
CA GLU A 533 23.39 -12.62 -22.90
C GLU A 533 22.60 -13.82 -22.37
N ILE A 534 21.30 -13.65 -22.16
CA ILE A 534 20.39 -14.72 -21.74
C ILE A 534 20.43 -15.91 -22.70
N LYS A 535 20.42 -15.67 -24.02
CA LYS A 535 20.48 -16.73 -25.03
C LYS A 535 21.78 -17.54 -24.92
N LEU A 536 22.91 -16.85 -24.73
CA LEU A 536 24.21 -17.49 -24.58
C LEU A 536 24.29 -18.32 -23.29
N LEU A 537 23.78 -17.79 -22.17
CA LEU A 537 23.71 -18.51 -20.90
C LEU A 537 22.83 -19.77 -21.01
N ILE A 538 21.69 -19.69 -21.71
CA ILE A 538 20.85 -20.87 -21.99
C ILE A 538 21.62 -21.90 -22.83
N GLU A 539 22.33 -21.46 -23.88
CA GLU A 539 23.11 -22.36 -24.73
C GLU A 539 24.19 -23.09 -23.93
N GLN A 540 24.93 -22.37 -23.09
CA GLN A 540 25.95 -22.95 -22.20
C GLN A 540 25.32 -23.93 -21.20
N GLY A 541 24.19 -23.57 -20.59
CA GLY A 541 23.42 -24.45 -19.72
C GLY A 541 23.00 -25.75 -20.43
N ASN A 542 22.45 -25.63 -21.65
CA ASN A 542 22.02 -26.78 -22.46
C ASN A 542 23.21 -27.67 -22.83
N GLN A 543 24.35 -27.10 -23.20
CA GLN A 543 25.57 -27.86 -23.52
C GLN A 543 26.07 -28.65 -22.29
N LEU A 544 26.07 -28.06 -21.10
CA LEU A 544 26.46 -28.74 -19.86
C LEU A 544 25.46 -29.83 -19.46
N ALA A 545 24.16 -29.55 -19.58
CA ALA A 545 23.10 -30.52 -19.33
C ALA A 545 23.22 -31.74 -20.26
N SER A 546 23.57 -31.53 -21.54
CA SER A 546 23.82 -32.63 -22.50
C SER A 546 24.99 -33.55 -22.07
N LYS A 547 25.94 -33.02 -21.30
CA LYS A 547 27.06 -33.77 -20.69
C LYS A 547 26.73 -34.31 -19.29
N LYS A 548 25.47 -34.20 -18.85
CA LYS A 548 24.97 -34.55 -17.51
C LYS A 548 25.59 -33.74 -16.35
N ALA A 549 26.21 -32.59 -16.64
CA ALA A 549 26.74 -31.68 -15.63
C ALA A 549 25.63 -30.72 -15.14
N TYR A 550 24.60 -31.28 -14.49
CA TYR A 550 23.38 -30.55 -14.19
C TYR A 550 23.55 -29.39 -13.19
N GLU A 551 24.36 -29.54 -12.15
CA GLU A 551 24.58 -28.46 -11.17
C GLU A 551 25.18 -27.22 -11.84
N GLU A 552 26.17 -27.42 -12.70
CA GLU A 552 26.78 -26.34 -13.47
C GLU A 552 25.78 -25.75 -14.46
N ALA A 553 25.03 -26.59 -15.18
CA ALA A 553 23.98 -26.14 -16.09
C ALA A 553 22.92 -25.28 -15.39
N PHE A 554 22.51 -25.67 -14.19
CA PHE A 554 21.49 -24.96 -13.40
C PHE A 554 21.98 -23.59 -12.95
N ASN A 555 23.26 -23.44 -12.63
CA ASN A 555 23.86 -22.14 -12.34
C ASN A 555 23.73 -21.18 -13.55
N PHE A 556 23.87 -21.68 -14.78
CA PHE A 556 23.68 -20.86 -15.98
C PHE A 556 22.22 -20.42 -16.17
N TYR A 557 21.25 -21.32 -15.97
CA TYR A 557 19.83 -20.93 -16.04
C TYR A 557 19.44 -19.95 -14.94
N GLU A 558 19.95 -20.12 -13.72
CA GLU A 558 19.70 -19.19 -12.62
C GLU A 558 20.32 -17.81 -12.86
N LYS A 559 21.53 -17.76 -13.44
CA LYS A 559 22.12 -16.51 -13.92
C LYS A 559 21.25 -15.87 -14.99
N ALA A 560 20.78 -16.64 -15.97
CA ALA A 560 19.90 -16.12 -17.03
C ALA A 560 18.58 -15.56 -16.49
N LEU A 561 18.00 -16.19 -15.45
CA LEU A 561 16.82 -15.65 -14.77
C LEU A 561 17.11 -14.32 -14.06
N LYS A 562 18.26 -14.19 -13.40
CA LYS A 562 18.69 -12.94 -12.74
C LYS A 562 18.91 -11.81 -13.76
N VAL A 563 19.58 -12.09 -14.88
CA VAL A 563 19.76 -11.10 -15.96
C VAL A 563 18.40 -10.67 -16.52
N ASN A 564 17.46 -11.60 -16.69
CA ASN A 564 16.11 -11.28 -17.14
C ASN A 564 15.33 -10.39 -16.16
N GLU A 565 15.62 -10.41 -14.86
CA GLU A 565 15.00 -9.52 -13.86
C GLU A 565 15.48 -8.07 -13.98
N LEU A 566 16.67 -7.84 -14.55
CA LEU A 566 17.24 -6.50 -14.78
C LEU A 566 16.59 -5.78 -15.97
N MET A 567 15.84 -6.49 -16.81
CA MET A 567 15.25 -5.93 -18.01
C MET A 567 13.95 -5.16 -17.71
N GLU A 568 13.73 -4.02 -18.36
CA GLU A 568 12.54 -3.19 -18.15
C GLU A 568 11.49 -3.43 -19.24
N GLU A 569 11.89 -3.55 -20.51
CA GLU A 569 11.02 -3.66 -21.69
C GLU A 569 10.30 -5.01 -21.78
N PRO A 570 8.95 -5.04 -21.70
CA PRO A 570 8.18 -6.28 -21.68
C PRO A 570 8.34 -7.13 -22.96
N ASP A 571 8.44 -6.48 -24.11
CA ASP A 571 8.48 -7.15 -25.42
C ASP A 571 9.80 -7.89 -25.69
N ILE A 572 10.84 -7.57 -24.91
CA ILE A 572 12.20 -8.11 -25.10
C ILE A 572 12.53 -9.17 -24.02
N LYS A 573 11.71 -9.29 -22.97
CA LYS A 573 11.93 -10.24 -21.88
C LYS A 573 11.87 -11.69 -22.36
N ASN A 574 12.96 -12.42 -22.14
CA ASN A 574 13.11 -13.84 -22.50
C ASN A 574 12.75 -14.79 -21.35
N LYS A 575 11.94 -14.34 -20.38
CA LYS A 575 11.64 -15.10 -19.15
C LYS A 575 11.10 -16.50 -19.46
N ASP A 576 10.21 -16.59 -20.44
CA ASP A 576 9.57 -17.84 -20.82
C ASP A 576 10.58 -18.81 -21.47
N LEU A 577 11.50 -18.29 -22.28
CA LEU A 577 12.55 -19.08 -22.93
C LEU A 577 13.51 -19.73 -21.91
N VAL A 578 13.92 -18.96 -20.89
CA VAL A 578 14.80 -19.48 -19.81
C VAL A 578 14.06 -20.55 -19.01
N LYS A 579 12.83 -20.26 -18.58
CA LYS A 579 12.00 -21.18 -17.81
C LYS A 579 11.74 -22.48 -18.57
N ASP A 580 11.47 -22.41 -19.87
CA ASP A 580 11.20 -23.57 -20.70
C ASP A 580 12.39 -24.51 -20.82
N SER A 581 13.61 -23.96 -20.99
CA SER A 581 14.83 -24.77 -21.04
C SER A 581 15.12 -25.38 -19.66
N TYR A 582 15.05 -24.56 -18.61
CA TYR A 582 15.40 -24.99 -17.25
C TYR A 582 14.45 -26.07 -16.72
N LYS A 583 13.13 -25.89 -16.86
CA LYS A 583 12.14 -26.86 -16.36
C LYS A 583 12.28 -28.22 -17.04
N ARG A 584 12.63 -28.26 -18.33
CA ARG A 584 12.87 -29.50 -19.08
C ARG A 584 14.10 -30.24 -18.56
N GLU A 585 15.20 -29.52 -18.31
CA GLU A 585 16.41 -30.16 -17.79
C GLU A 585 16.29 -30.61 -16.33
N LEU A 586 15.52 -29.89 -15.51
CA LEU A 586 15.14 -30.37 -14.18
C LEU A 586 14.42 -31.71 -14.24
N ILE A 587 13.53 -31.89 -15.23
CA ILE A 587 12.83 -33.16 -15.42
C ILE A 587 13.73 -34.25 -16.00
N ASN A 588 14.65 -33.93 -16.90
CA ASN A 588 15.66 -34.90 -17.35
C ASN A 588 16.52 -35.40 -16.19
N LYS A 589 16.92 -34.51 -15.27
CA LYS A 589 17.63 -34.89 -14.05
C LYS A 589 16.76 -35.74 -13.12
N ALA A 590 15.50 -35.35 -12.89
CA ALA A 590 14.57 -36.11 -12.06
C ALA A 590 14.34 -37.55 -12.58
N LYS A 591 14.28 -37.74 -13.91
CA LYS A 591 14.23 -39.08 -14.52
C LYS A 591 15.46 -39.92 -14.15
N MET A 592 16.65 -39.34 -14.32
CA MET A 592 17.92 -40.02 -13.98
C MET A 592 17.99 -40.37 -12.49
N GLU A 593 17.49 -39.51 -11.62
CA GLU A 593 17.45 -39.75 -10.17
C GLU A 593 16.45 -40.84 -9.79
N ILE A 594 15.30 -40.92 -10.46
CA ILE A 594 14.34 -42.02 -10.29
C ILE A 594 14.99 -43.36 -10.67
N GLU A 595 15.70 -43.41 -11.79
CA GLU A 595 16.48 -44.59 -12.21
C GLU A 595 17.56 -44.95 -11.18
N GLY A 596 18.23 -43.95 -10.63
CA GLY A 596 19.20 -44.06 -9.54
C GLY A 596 18.59 -44.34 -8.15
N LYS A 597 17.26 -44.49 -8.05
CA LYS A 597 16.49 -44.67 -6.80
C LYS A 597 16.60 -43.52 -5.79
N GLN A 598 17.02 -42.34 -6.24
CA GLN A 598 17.11 -41.10 -5.46
C GLN A 598 15.79 -40.32 -5.53
N TYR A 599 14.73 -40.92 -4.99
CA TYR A 599 13.36 -40.41 -5.18
C TYR A 599 13.11 -39.04 -4.55
N ASP A 600 13.75 -38.72 -3.42
CA ASP A 600 13.56 -37.42 -2.77
C ASP A 600 14.15 -36.28 -3.60
N VAL A 601 15.35 -36.47 -4.17
CA VAL A 601 15.98 -35.49 -5.06
C VAL A 601 15.16 -35.31 -6.34
N ALA A 602 14.63 -36.41 -6.88
CA ALA A 602 13.75 -36.34 -8.05
C ALA A 602 12.46 -35.55 -7.77
N ILE A 603 11.88 -35.69 -6.58
CA ILE A 603 10.72 -34.90 -6.14
C ILE A 603 11.09 -33.43 -6.03
N GLU A 604 12.27 -33.09 -5.49
CA GLU A 604 12.74 -31.71 -5.39
C GLU A 604 12.93 -31.06 -6.76
N ASN A 605 13.61 -31.73 -7.69
CA ASN A 605 13.78 -31.23 -9.06
C ASN A 605 12.43 -31.11 -9.79
N GLY A 606 11.54 -32.09 -9.61
CA GLY A 606 10.18 -32.03 -10.13
C GLY A 606 9.38 -30.84 -9.58
N LYS A 607 9.47 -30.57 -8.27
CA LYS A 607 8.82 -29.41 -7.62
C LYS A 607 9.37 -28.10 -8.17
N LYS A 608 10.70 -27.97 -8.27
CA LYS A 608 11.34 -26.78 -8.85
C LYS A 608 10.88 -26.56 -10.30
N SER A 609 10.65 -27.62 -11.07
CA SER A 609 10.14 -27.50 -12.44
C SER A 609 8.72 -26.92 -12.51
N VAL A 610 7.83 -27.30 -11.58
CA VAL A 610 6.44 -26.77 -11.53
C VAL A 610 6.37 -25.39 -10.87
N GLU A 611 7.34 -25.01 -10.05
CA GLU A 611 7.49 -23.63 -9.56
C GLU A 611 7.88 -22.68 -10.70
N LEU A 612 8.69 -23.14 -11.67
CA LEU A 612 9.03 -22.36 -12.86
C LEU A 612 7.83 -22.20 -13.81
N ASP A 613 7.04 -23.25 -13.99
CA ASP A 613 5.81 -23.27 -14.77
C ASP A 613 4.75 -24.18 -14.13
N GLU A 614 3.74 -23.56 -13.53
CA GLU A 614 2.68 -24.28 -12.82
C GLU A 614 1.85 -25.19 -13.75
N LYS A 615 1.84 -24.94 -15.06
CA LYS A 615 1.10 -25.74 -16.04
C LYS A 615 1.92 -26.89 -16.62
N PHE A 616 3.16 -27.08 -16.15
CA PHE A 616 4.05 -28.10 -16.69
C PHE A 616 3.67 -29.50 -16.19
N VAL A 617 2.94 -30.22 -17.05
CA VAL A 617 2.32 -31.52 -16.76
C VAL A 617 3.36 -32.58 -16.38
N GLU A 618 4.48 -32.62 -17.12
CA GLU A 618 5.58 -33.55 -16.89
C GLU A 618 6.18 -33.39 -15.50
N GLY A 619 6.21 -32.17 -14.96
CA GLY A 619 6.62 -31.86 -13.60
C GLY A 619 5.86 -32.68 -12.55
N TYR A 620 4.54 -32.54 -12.56
CA TYR A 620 3.66 -33.30 -11.67
C TYR A 620 3.72 -34.80 -11.93
N TYR A 621 3.83 -35.21 -13.19
CA TYR A 621 3.94 -36.62 -13.55
C TYR A 621 5.18 -37.28 -12.92
N TYR A 622 6.37 -36.71 -13.07
CA TYR A 622 7.59 -37.31 -12.51
C TYR A 622 7.69 -37.20 -10.98
N ILE A 623 7.11 -36.15 -10.36
CA ILE A 623 6.88 -36.13 -8.90
C ILE A 623 6.03 -37.34 -8.48
N SER A 624 4.96 -37.62 -9.23
CA SER A 624 4.05 -38.73 -8.95
C SER A 624 4.70 -40.09 -9.15
N VAL A 625 5.52 -40.25 -10.20
CA VAL A 625 6.32 -41.47 -10.42
C VAL A 625 7.22 -41.73 -9.21
N ALA A 626 7.93 -40.71 -8.72
CA ALA A 626 8.79 -40.84 -7.54
C ALA A 626 7.98 -41.17 -6.26
N TYR A 627 6.83 -40.53 -6.03
CA TYR A 627 5.94 -40.88 -4.91
C TYR A 627 5.39 -42.31 -5.00
N ASN A 628 5.06 -42.77 -6.21
CA ASN A 628 4.58 -44.12 -6.44
C ASN A 628 5.64 -45.17 -6.09
N TYR A 629 6.91 -44.94 -6.46
CA TYR A 629 8.03 -45.79 -6.01
C TYR A 629 8.21 -45.78 -4.49
N LYS A 630 7.94 -44.65 -3.83
CA LYS A 630 7.87 -44.54 -2.36
C LYS A 630 6.60 -45.10 -1.74
N LYS A 631 5.69 -45.70 -2.53
CA LYS A 631 4.38 -46.23 -2.12
C LYS A 631 3.45 -45.20 -1.47
N LYS A 632 3.65 -43.91 -1.76
CA LYS A 632 2.78 -42.82 -1.32
C LYS A 632 1.68 -42.60 -2.36
N TYR A 633 0.73 -43.54 -2.40
CA TYR A 633 -0.29 -43.58 -3.46
C TYR A 633 -1.26 -42.38 -3.43
N ASP A 634 -1.63 -41.87 -2.26
CA ASP A 634 -2.50 -40.69 -2.17
C ASP A 634 -1.83 -39.45 -2.76
N ALA A 635 -0.55 -39.21 -2.42
CA ALA A 635 0.24 -38.12 -2.98
C ALA A 635 0.47 -38.28 -4.50
N THR A 636 0.58 -39.53 -4.97
CA THR A 636 0.66 -39.85 -6.40
C THR A 636 -0.62 -39.40 -7.11
N ILE A 637 -1.79 -39.80 -6.58
CA ILE A 637 -3.09 -39.47 -7.18
C ILE A 637 -3.32 -37.96 -7.18
N GLU A 638 -3.02 -37.28 -6.08
CA GLU A 638 -3.18 -35.82 -5.95
C GLU A 638 -2.38 -35.05 -7.02
N ASN A 639 -1.09 -35.38 -7.17
CA ASN A 639 -0.24 -34.72 -8.16
C ASN A 639 -0.67 -35.04 -9.60
N LEU A 640 -1.08 -36.28 -9.88
CA LEU A 640 -1.59 -36.66 -11.21
C LEU A 640 -2.94 -36.01 -11.53
N GLN A 641 -3.81 -35.83 -10.55
CA GLN A 641 -5.05 -35.06 -10.73
C GLN A 641 -4.73 -33.60 -11.07
N LYS A 642 -3.71 -33.01 -10.43
CA LYS A 642 -3.23 -31.68 -10.79
C LYS A 642 -2.66 -31.66 -12.22
N ALA A 643 -1.86 -32.65 -12.61
CA ALA A 643 -1.36 -32.81 -13.98
C ALA A 643 -2.51 -32.84 -15.01
N LEU A 644 -3.54 -33.66 -14.74
CA LEU A 644 -4.71 -33.83 -15.58
C LEU A 644 -5.63 -32.61 -15.60
N SER A 645 -5.57 -31.74 -14.59
CA SER A 645 -6.28 -30.45 -14.62
C SER A 645 -5.74 -29.53 -15.72
N TYR A 646 -4.45 -29.65 -16.08
CA TYR A 646 -3.81 -28.90 -17.15
C TYR A 646 -3.85 -29.62 -18.50
N ASP A 647 -3.62 -30.95 -18.50
CA ASP A 647 -3.79 -31.78 -19.69
C ASP A 647 -4.59 -33.06 -19.40
N LYS A 648 -5.88 -33.02 -19.71
CA LYS A 648 -6.80 -34.15 -19.55
C LYS A 648 -6.47 -35.33 -20.47
N LYS A 649 -5.64 -35.13 -21.50
CA LYS A 649 -5.24 -36.15 -22.47
C LYS A 649 -3.89 -36.80 -22.14
N HIS A 650 -3.28 -36.47 -20.99
CA HIS A 650 -2.01 -37.09 -20.59
C HIS A 650 -2.24 -38.57 -20.18
N ILE A 651 -1.95 -39.48 -21.11
CA ILE A 651 -2.27 -40.92 -21.03
C ILE A 651 -1.58 -41.58 -19.83
N GLU A 652 -0.31 -41.27 -19.63
CA GLU A 652 0.53 -41.84 -18.59
C GLU A 652 0.03 -41.48 -17.19
N SER A 653 -0.61 -40.31 -17.03
CA SER A 653 -1.21 -39.90 -15.76
C SER A 653 -2.42 -40.75 -15.41
N TRP A 654 -3.35 -40.94 -16.36
CA TRP A 654 -4.51 -41.82 -16.15
C TRP A 654 -4.07 -43.26 -15.84
N ASN A 655 -3.07 -43.75 -16.56
CA ASN A 655 -2.51 -45.07 -16.33
C ASN A 655 -1.89 -45.21 -14.92
N LEU A 656 -1.11 -44.22 -14.48
CA LEU A 656 -0.46 -44.26 -13.17
C LEU A 656 -1.45 -44.06 -12.00
N ILE A 657 -2.52 -43.28 -12.18
CA ILE A 657 -3.64 -43.24 -11.22
C ILE A 657 -4.27 -44.63 -11.09
N GLY A 658 -4.51 -45.30 -12.22
CA GLY A 658 -5.04 -46.66 -12.26
C GLY A 658 -4.17 -47.64 -11.46
N LEU A 659 -2.86 -47.62 -11.68
CA LEU A 659 -1.89 -48.43 -10.93
C LEU A 659 -1.85 -48.09 -9.44
N ALA A 660 -1.99 -46.81 -9.06
CA ALA A 660 -2.03 -46.40 -7.66
C ALA A 660 -3.28 -46.95 -6.95
N TYR A 661 -4.45 -46.94 -7.61
CA TYR A 661 -5.67 -47.56 -7.07
C TYR A 661 -5.61 -49.09 -7.04
N GLU A 662 -4.99 -49.73 -8.05
CA GLU A 662 -4.71 -51.17 -8.04
C GLU A 662 -3.86 -51.54 -6.81
N ALA A 663 -2.80 -50.78 -6.52
CA ALA A 663 -1.97 -50.99 -5.34
C ALA A 663 -2.74 -50.79 -4.02
N LYS A 664 -3.76 -49.91 -4.02
CA LYS A 664 -4.71 -49.74 -2.91
C LYS A 664 -5.82 -50.81 -2.86
N LYS A 665 -5.85 -51.73 -3.83
CA LYS A 665 -6.87 -52.78 -4.02
C LYS A 665 -8.28 -52.25 -4.33
N ASP A 666 -8.38 -51.01 -4.79
CA ASP A 666 -9.62 -50.44 -5.31
C ASP A 666 -9.68 -50.70 -6.82
N TYR A 667 -10.06 -51.93 -7.16
CA TYR A 667 -9.98 -52.43 -8.52
C TYR A 667 -10.98 -51.78 -9.47
N ASP A 668 -12.15 -51.35 -8.97
CA ASP A 668 -13.16 -50.67 -9.78
C ASP A 668 -12.66 -49.30 -10.24
N THR A 669 -12.13 -48.51 -9.30
CA THR A 669 -11.54 -47.19 -9.60
C THR A 669 -10.28 -47.34 -10.45
N ALA A 670 -9.47 -48.39 -10.22
CA ALA A 670 -8.32 -48.70 -11.06
C ALA A 670 -8.72 -48.92 -12.53
N LEU A 671 -9.72 -49.79 -12.78
CA LEU A 671 -10.22 -50.06 -14.12
C LEU A 671 -10.80 -48.82 -14.79
N GLU A 672 -11.54 -47.97 -14.06
CA GLU A 672 -12.08 -46.73 -14.61
C GLU A 672 -10.96 -45.81 -15.16
N ASN A 673 -9.90 -45.62 -14.38
CA ASN A 673 -8.79 -44.75 -14.78
C ASN A 673 -7.92 -45.37 -15.87
N LEU A 674 -7.67 -46.68 -15.83
CA LEU A 674 -6.95 -47.38 -16.90
C LEU A 674 -7.74 -47.35 -18.23
N ARG A 675 -9.07 -47.44 -18.18
CA ARG A 675 -9.93 -47.31 -19.36
C ARG A 675 -9.83 -45.93 -20.00
N LYS A 676 -9.78 -44.87 -19.19
CA LYS A 676 -9.53 -43.52 -19.71
C LYS A 676 -8.22 -43.42 -20.49
N ALA A 677 -7.16 -44.07 -20.04
CA ALA A 677 -5.88 -44.09 -20.76
C ALA A 677 -6.01 -44.71 -22.17
N ILE A 678 -6.67 -45.87 -22.29
CA ILE A 678 -6.87 -46.54 -23.60
C ILE A 678 -7.97 -45.91 -24.45
N GLU A 679 -8.90 -45.15 -23.86
CA GLU A 679 -9.88 -44.35 -24.61
C GLU A 679 -9.21 -43.14 -25.28
N ILE A 680 -8.20 -42.55 -24.63
CA ILE A 680 -7.39 -41.47 -25.21
C ILE A 680 -6.49 -42.01 -26.33
N ASP A 681 -5.79 -43.13 -26.06
CA ASP A 681 -4.97 -43.82 -27.06
C ASP A 681 -5.21 -45.33 -27.03
N PRO A 682 -6.03 -45.86 -27.95
CA PRO A 682 -6.27 -47.29 -28.07
C PRO A 682 -5.01 -48.11 -28.41
N SER A 683 -3.94 -47.48 -28.91
CA SER A 683 -2.65 -48.12 -29.20
C SER A 683 -1.70 -48.13 -28.00
N TYR A 684 -2.13 -47.66 -26.83
CA TYR A 684 -1.32 -47.70 -25.61
C TYR A 684 -1.30 -49.11 -25.00
N SER A 685 -0.38 -49.97 -25.48
CA SER A 685 -0.23 -51.38 -25.05
C SER A 685 -0.13 -51.55 -23.53
N THR A 686 0.62 -50.66 -22.86
CA THR A 686 0.78 -50.68 -21.39
C THR A 686 -0.55 -50.56 -20.64
N GLY A 687 -1.48 -49.74 -21.14
CA GLY A 687 -2.81 -49.59 -20.54
C GLY A 687 -3.62 -50.88 -20.61
N TRP A 688 -3.67 -51.52 -21.78
CA TRP A 688 -4.32 -52.82 -21.97
C TRP A 688 -3.70 -53.91 -21.07
N PHE A 689 -2.37 -53.96 -20.98
CA PHE A 689 -1.67 -54.87 -20.10
C PHE A 689 -2.04 -54.66 -18.62
N ASN A 690 -2.11 -53.40 -18.16
CA ASN A 690 -2.48 -53.09 -16.78
C ASN A 690 -3.95 -53.41 -16.48
N ILE A 691 -4.87 -53.20 -17.43
CA ILE A 691 -6.28 -53.65 -17.29
C ILE A 691 -6.33 -55.17 -17.14
N GLY A 692 -5.53 -55.89 -17.93
CA GLY A 692 -5.38 -57.34 -17.81
C GLY A 692 -4.93 -57.77 -16.41
N ASN A 693 -3.93 -57.07 -15.85
CA ASN A 693 -3.45 -57.32 -14.47
C ASN A 693 -4.56 -57.13 -13.44
N VAL A 694 -5.31 -56.04 -13.52
CA VAL A 694 -6.42 -55.80 -12.59
C VAL A 694 -7.49 -56.89 -12.69
N TYR A 695 -7.89 -57.27 -13.91
CA TYR A 695 -8.85 -58.37 -14.10
C TYR A 695 -8.34 -59.71 -13.57
N LYS A 696 -7.04 -59.98 -13.72
CA LYS A 696 -6.43 -61.19 -13.15
C LYS A 696 -6.50 -61.17 -11.62
N GLN A 697 -6.22 -60.03 -10.98
CA GLN A 697 -6.28 -59.89 -9.52
C GLN A 697 -7.69 -60.16 -8.96
N ILE A 698 -8.73 -59.72 -9.67
CA ILE A 698 -10.13 -60.01 -9.30
C ILE A 698 -10.66 -61.35 -9.83
N LYS A 699 -9.79 -62.18 -10.42
CA LYS A 699 -10.07 -63.54 -10.93
C LYS A 699 -11.04 -63.60 -12.12
N GLU A 700 -11.21 -62.49 -12.84
CA GLU A 700 -11.96 -62.42 -14.10
C GLU A 700 -11.04 -62.83 -15.26
N PHE A 701 -10.64 -64.10 -15.27
CA PHE A 701 -9.55 -64.59 -16.12
C PHE A 701 -9.78 -64.40 -17.62
N ASP A 702 -11.03 -64.54 -18.10
CA ASP A 702 -11.36 -64.34 -19.51
C ASP A 702 -11.13 -62.90 -19.97
N LYS A 703 -11.54 -61.93 -19.16
CA LYS A 703 -11.31 -60.51 -19.43
C LYS A 703 -9.82 -60.17 -19.35
N ALA A 704 -9.10 -60.77 -18.40
CA ALA A 704 -7.65 -60.58 -18.30
C ALA A 704 -6.93 -61.05 -19.58
N ILE A 705 -7.26 -62.26 -20.07
CA ILE A 705 -6.71 -62.82 -21.32
C ILE A 705 -7.05 -61.94 -22.52
N GLU A 706 -8.28 -61.45 -22.64
CA GLU A 706 -8.68 -60.53 -23.73
C GLU A 706 -7.82 -59.27 -23.75
N ASN A 707 -7.63 -58.64 -22.58
CA ASN A 707 -6.85 -57.41 -22.48
C ASN A 707 -5.34 -57.65 -22.68
N TYR A 708 -4.78 -58.77 -22.20
CA TYR A 708 -3.41 -59.15 -22.53
C TYR A 708 -3.24 -59.43 -24.03
N SER A 709 -4.22 -60.09 -24.66
CA SER A 709 -4.21 -60.32 -26.11
C SER A 709 -4.19 -59.00 -26.88
N LYS A 710 -4.97 -58.00 -26.44
CA LYS A 710 -4.92 -56.64 -27.02
C LYS A 710 -3.55 -55.98 -26.85
N ALA A 711 -2.94 -56.08 -25.67
CA ALA A 711 -1.59 -55.56 -25.44
C ALA A 711 -0.55 -56.21 -26.36
N ILE A 712 -0.67 -57.52 -26.60
CA ILE A 712 0.17 -58.32 -27.49
C ILE A 712 -0.08 -57.99 -28.96
N GLU A 713 -1.33 -57.80 -29.38
CA GLU A 713 -1.67 -57.36 -30.75
C GLU A 713 -0.96 -56.05 -31.10
N ILE A 714 -0.86 -55.14 -30.13
CA ILE A 714 -0.20 -53.84 -30.28
C ILE A 714 1.33 -53.98 -30.19
N THR A 715 1.82 -54.77 -29.22
CA THR A 715 3.26 -54.96 -28.96
C THR A 715 3.58 -56.45 -28.88
N PRO A 716 3.77 -57.11 -30.04
CA PRO A 716 3.90 -58.58 -30.11
C PRO A 716 5.13 -59.16 -29.43
N ASP A 717 6.14 -58.33 -29.17
CA ASP A 717 7.40 -58.66 -28.50
C ASP A 717 7.39 -58.39 -26.99
N ASN A 718 6.27 -57.95 -26.42
CA ASN A 718 6.13 -57.76 -24.98
C ASN A 718 6.09 -59.11 -24.24
N ALA A 719 7.28 -59.62 -23.89
CA ALA A 719 7.46 -60.90 -23.19
C ALA A 719 6.62 -60.98 -21.89
N LYS A 720 6.48 -59.87 -21.16
CA LYS A 720 5.69 -59.82 -19.92
C LYS A 720 4.20 -60.06 -20.21
N ALA A 721 3.64 -59.44 -21.24
CA ALA A 721 2.23 -59.65 -21.59
C ALA A 721 1.94 -61.13 -21.94
N TRP A 722 2.82 -61.77 -22.71
CA TRP A 722 2.74 -63.21 -23.00
C TRP A 722 2.82 -64.06 -21.72
N PHE A 723 3.74 -63.74 -20.82
CA PHE A 723 3.89 -64.46 -19.55
C PHE A 723 2.64 -64.34 -18.66
N PHE A 724 2.14 -63.11 -18.46
CA PHE A 724 0.96 -62.88 -17.61
C PHE A 724 -0.31 -63.51 -18.21
N MET A 725 -0.44 -63.52 -19.54
CA MET A 725 -1.51 -64.25 -20.22
C MET A 725 -1.41 -65.76 -19.99
N GLY A 726 -0.22 -66.34 -20.14
CA GLY A 726 0.02 -67.75 -19.86
C GLY A 726 -0.21 -68.13 -18.39
N SER A 727 0.23 -67.30 -17.45
CA SER A 727 -0.07 -67.45 -16.02
C SER A 727 -1.57 -67.39 -15.75
N THR A 728 -2.31 -66.55 -16.47
CA THR A 728 -3.77 -66.44 -16.32
C THR A 728 -4.50 -67.67 -16.87
N TYR A 729 -4.05 -68.22 -18.00
CA TYR A 729 -4.52 -69.52 -18.49
C TYR A 729 -4.24 -70.64 -17.49
N PHE A 730 -3.07 -70.63 -16.84
CA PHE A 730 -2.75 -71.58 -15.78
C PHE A 730 -3.72 -71.48 -14.60
N ASP A 731 -4.00 -70.26 -14.14
CA ASP A 731 -4.96 -70.00 -13.05
C ASP A 731 -6.39 -70.46 -13.43
N LYS A 732 -6.74 -70.37 -14.72
CA LYS A 732 -7.99 -70.91 -15.30
C LYS A 732 -7.96 -72.44 -15.50
N LYS A 733 -6.82 -73.10 -15.22
CA LYS A 733 -6.55 -74.53 -15.44
C LYS A 733 -6.54 -74.96 -16.92
N ASP A 734 -6.35 -74.01 -17.83
CA ASP A 734 -6.09 -74.29 -19.24
C ASP A 734 -4.57 -74.42 -19.45
N TYR A 735 -4.06 -75.58 -19.09
CA TYR A 735 -2.62 -75.86 -19.08
C TYR A 735 -1.98 -75.84 -20.47
N HIS A 736 -2.76 -76.16 -21.53
CA HIS A 736 -2.25 -76.18 -22.89
C HIS A 736 -1.92 -74.77 -23.37
N ASN A 737 -2.88 -73.84 -23.26
CA ASN A 737 -2.64 -72.45 -23.62
C ASN A 737 -1.64 -71.76 -22.67
N ALA A 738 -1.59 -72.15 -21.39
CA ALA A 738 -0.59 -71.65 -20.45
C ALA A 738 0.84 -71.91 -20.93
N ILE A 739 1.16 -73.17 -21.31
CA ILE A 739 2.50 -73.54 -21.78
C ILE A 739 2.88 -72.76 -23.04
N GLN A 740 2.01 -72.72 -24.04
CA GLN A 740 2.31 -72.06 -25.32
C GLN A 740 2.69 -70.58 -25.13
N ASN A 741 1.92 -69.87 -24.29
CA ASN A 741 2.16 -68.46 -24.03
C ASN A 741 3.42 -68.21 -23.21
N ILE A 742 3.75 -69.09 -22.26
CA ILE A 742 4.96 -68.99 -21.43
C ILE A 742 6.22 -69.34 -22.24
N GLU A 743 6.16 -70.36 -23.10
CA GLU A 743 7.25 -70.67 -24.04
C GLU A 743 7.53 -69.49 -24.98
N LYS A 744 6.47 -68.82 -25.44
CA LYS A 744 6.60 -67.60 -26.24
C LYS A 744 7.27 -66.47 -25.45
N ALA A 745 6.87 -66.25 -24.20
CA ALA A 745 7.48 -65.25 -23.33
C ALA A 745 8.99 -65.49 -23.11
N ILE A 746 9.39 -66.73 -22.82
CA ILE A 746 10.81 -67.11 -22.65
C ILE A 746 11.59 -66.92 -23.94
N LYS A 747 10.99 -67.25 -25.09
CA LYS A 747 11.65 -67.04 -26.38
C LYS A 747 11.90 -65.56 -26.68
N LEU A 748 11.02 -64.68 -26.20
CA LEU A 748 11.14 -63.23 -26.36
C LEU A 748 12.13 -62.62 -25.37
N ASP A 749 12.10 -63.08 -24.12
CA ASP A 749 13.05 -62.68 -23.07
C ASP A 749 13.58 -63.91 -22.31
N PRO A 750 14.75 -64.44 -22.71
CA PRO A 750 15.35 -65.60 -22.05
C PRO A 750 15.71 -65.36 -20.59
N ASN A 751 15.94 -64.12 -20.16
CA ASN A 751 16.26 -63.81 -18.76
C ASN A 751 15.04 -63.95 -17.86
N LEU A 752 13.83 -63.76 -18.41
CA LEU A 752 12.57 -64.01 -17.70
C LEU A 752 12.45 -65.48 -17.25
N ALA A 753 13.15 -66.41 -17.93
CA ALA A 753 13.13 -67.85 -17.61
C ALA A 753 13.65 -68.16 -16.20
N GLU A 754 14.65 -67.42 -15.72
CA GLU A 754 15.21 -67.64 -14.37
C GLU A 754 14.17 -67.33 -13.27
N ASP A 755 13.42 -66.25 -13.43
CA ASP A 755 12.39 -65.80 -12.48
C ASP A 755 11.14 -66.70 -12.47
N ILE A 756 10.80 -67.32 -13.60
CA ILE A 756 9.53 -68.08 -13.77
C ILE A 756 9.71 -69.61 -13.73
N ASN A 757 10.96 -70.09 -13.62
CA ASN A 757 11.31 -71.52 -13.50
C ASN A 757 10.54 -72.28 -12.39
N PRO A 758 10.28 -71.71 -11.19
CA PRO A 758 9.47 -72.38 -10.18
C PRO A 758 8.04 -72.65 -10.66
N LEU A 759 7.44 -71.66 -11.34
CA LEU A 759 6.10 -71.79 -11.90
C LEU A 759 6.08 -72.87 -12.99
N ILE A 760 7.06 -72.89 -13.90
CA ILE A 760 7.20 -73.93 -14.94
C ILE A 760 7.30 -75.32 -14.33
N LYS A 761 8.05 -75.49 -13.25
CA LYS A 761 8.18 -76.76 -12.54
C LYS A 761 6.86 -77.19 -11.91
N ASP A 762 6.14 -76.28 -11.27
CA ASP A 762 4.83 -76.55 -10.66
C ASP A 762 3.78 -76.90 -11.72
N MET A 763 3.79 -76.21 -12.86
CA MET A 763 2.93 -76.50 -13.99
C MET A 763 3.17 -77.90 -14.56
N LYS A 764 4.43 -78.26 -14.84
CA LYS A 764 4.80 -79.59 -15.34
C LYS A 764 4.39 -80.69 -14.37
N ASN A 765 4.72 -80.54 -13.09
CA ASN A 765 4.30 -81.49 -12.05
C ASN A 765 2.77 -81.65 -11.96
N THR A 766 2.01 -80.58 -12.18
CA THR A 766 0.53 -80.63 -12.17
C THR A 766 0.00 -81.36 -13.39
N ILE A 767 0.60 -81.14 -14.56
CA ILE A 767 0.25 -81.82 -15.81
C ILE A 767 0.59 -83.31 -15.74
N ASP A 768 1.79 -83.67 -15.27
CA ASP A 768 2.22 -85.05 -15.13
C ASP A 768 1.26 -85.83 -14.20
N LYS A 769 0.84 -85.22 -13.08
CA LYS A 769 -0.17 -85.81 -12.18
C LYS A 769 -1.53 -85.96 -12.84
N LEU A 770 -1.96 -85.00 -13.66
CA LEU A 770 -3.22 -85.09 -14.39
C LEU A 770 -3.18 -86.16 -15.48
N GLN A 771 -2.04 -86.33 -16.16
CA GLN A 771 -1.80 -87.40 -17.13
C GLN A 771 -1.78 -88.77 -16.46
N GLU A 772 -1.12 -88.94 -15.31
CA GLU A 772 -1.19 -90.20 -14.55
C GLU A 772 -2.64 -90.57 -14.19
N VAL A 773 -3.45 -89.59 -13.76
CA VAL A 773 -4.87 -89.81 -13.44
C VAL A 773 -5.68 -90.18 -14.69
N LEU A 774 -5.42 -89.54 -15.83
CA LEU A 774 -6.07 -89.85 -17.11
C LEU A 774 -5.69 -91.23 -17.64
N ASP A 775 -4.41 -91.61 -17.58
CA ASP A 775 -3.91 -92.92 -18.02
C ASP A 775 -4.49 -94.05 -17.14
N LEU A 776 -4.57 -93.85 -15.82
CA LEU A 776 -5.25 -94.78 -14.90
C LEU A 776 -6.76 -94.91 -15.20
N SER A 777 -7.41 -93.83 -15.64
CA SER A 777 -8.83 -93.85 -16.02
C SER A 777 -9.09 -94.56 -17.36
N PHE A 778 -8.08 -94.62 -18.24
CA PHE A 778 -8.16 -95.34 -19.52
C PHE A 778 -7.83 -96.84 -19.37
N ILE A 779 -7.02 -97.22 -18.39
CA ILE A 779 -6.71 -98.64 -18.10
C ILE A 779 -7.88 -99.34 -17.36
N SER A 780 -8.77 -98.57 -16.72
CA SER A 780 -9.95 -99.08 -15.99
C SER A 780 -11.25 -99.14 -16.82
N ARG A 781 -11.21 -98.74 -18.10
CA ARG A 781 -12.26 -98.97 -19.10
C ARG A 781 -11.80 -100.04 -20.09
#